data_AF-A0A8H7T874-F1
#
_entry.id   AF-A0A8H7T874-F1
#
_cell.length_a   1.000
_cell.length_b   1.000
_cell.length_c   1.000
_cell.angle_alpha   90.00
_cell.angle_beta   90.00
_cell.angle_gamma   90.00
#
_symmetry.space_group_name_H-M   'P 1'
#
loop_
_entity.id
_entity.type
_entity.pdbx_description
1 polymer ?
#
loop_
_entity_poly.entity_id
_entity_poly.type
_entity_poly.pdbx_seq_one_letter_code
_entity_poly.pdbx_strand_id
1 'polypeptide(L)'
;MSYSSAPRRPSHLGPASAIQRPGFSPRSSSLSINSNDSTMSLLASSRRPNGTGLKKSATMSEAPDPLALLEKLLGSEGVEVVQETTLTNAAGNTDLDEVERELDFEGLDLRQLISPSARHTQEDLYTTQTTEQFEQDKTKFEDLHLSIRACDDVLNSVEINLTSFQNDLAAVSAEIETLQARSSALSVRLENRKVVENGLGPIVEEISVPPAVVKKIVEGAIDEAWVRALAEVEKKSKAMEIKSKENRNIKGINDLKPLLGNLIDKALERIRDFMVAQIKALRSPNINAQIIQQQHFIRYKDLFTFLHRHHPQLAEQIGQAYMNTMRWYFVNQFTRYHKALEKIKLHIIDKHDVLGQDDGSRKSNILSGAKATTPHDAFNLGRRIDMLKTSNQAALSSFLAEEEKSTHYMEVPFRNFNLALVDNASAEYSFLTTFFAPSLSYSAISRHFNYIFEPTFALGQSLTKSLVHETFDCLGLLLCVRLNQHFAFELQRRKIPAVDGYINGTSMSLWPRFQVVMDYHCESVRTVTNGISTRKPSASEQAKQSAAPHFMTQRFGQFMAGILALSTEAGDDEPVSASLTRLRSELEAFLTKTSKAIGDSRKRERFLYNNYSLILTIIGDVEGKLALEQQEHFEGLKTAFGEVG
;
A
#
# COMPACT_ATOMS: atom_id res chain seq x y z
N MET A 1 -61.74 9.93 15.36
CA MET A 1 -61.19 10.08 14.00
C MET A 1 -59.69 9.87 14.10
N SER A 2 -59.19 8.64 13.95
CA SER A 2 -58.90 7.89 12.71
C SER A 2 -57.37 7.79 12.51
N TYR A 3 -56.84 6.67 13.01
CA TYR A 3 -55.66 5.88 12.63
C TYR A 3 -54.31 6.56 12.28
N SER A 4 -53.25 6.12 12.98
CA SER A 4 -52.02 5.67 12.31
C SER A 4 -51.28 4.62 13.14
N SER A 5 -50.81 3.62 12.42
CA SER A 5 -50.21 2.34 12.80
C SER A 5 -48.71 2.42 13.17
N ALA A 6 -48.32 1.64 14.17
CA ALA A 6 -46.92 1.33 14.47
C ALA A 6 -46.23 0.51 13.35
N PRO A 7 -44.89 0.58 13.24
CA PRO A 7 -44.12 -0.52 12.68
C PRO A 7 -43.15 -1.15 13.70
N ARG A 8 -43.07 -2.47 13.57
CA ARG A 8 -42.34 -3.45 14.38
C ARG A 8 -40.83 -3.42 14.08
N ARG A 9 -40.02 -3.70 15.12
CA ARG A 9 -38.62 -4.16 15.02
C ARG A 9 -38.53 -5.50 14.29
N PRO A 10 -37.39 -5.79 13.63
CA PRO A 10 -36.85 -7.13 13.61
C PRO A 10 -35.45 -7.19 14.23
N SER A 11 -35.32 -8.08 15.20
CA SER A 11 -34.09 -8.56 15.82
C SER A 11 -33.65 -9.85 15.13
N HIS A 12 -32.42 -9.91 14.61
CA HIS A 12 -31.76 -11.19 14.35
C HIS A 12 -30.26 -11.11 14.70
N LEU A 13 -29.89 -11.87 15.73
CA LEU A 13 -28.55 -12.30 16.10
C LEU A 13 -28.44 -13.79 15.72
N GLY A 14 -27.35 -14.20 15.07
CA GLY A 14 -26.95 -15.61 14.97
C GLY A 14 -26.18 -16.00 13.69
N PRO A 15 -25.23 -16.95 13.75
CA PRO A 15 -23.95 -16.88 13.03
C PRO A 15 -23.89 -17.75 11.76
N ALA A 16 -22.92 -17.46 10.87
CA ALA A 16 -22.61 -18.29 9.71
C ALA A 16 -21.24 -18.98 9.85
N SER A 17 -21.27 -20.30 9.79
CA SER A 17 -20.14 -21.21 9.68
C SER A 17 -20.00 -21.73 8.23
N ALA A 18 -18.75 -21.96 7.83
CA ALA A 18 -18.22 -22.97 6.89
C ALA A 18 -18.74 -23.11 5.43
N ILE A 19 -17.82 -22.81 4.50
CA ILE A 19 -17.33 -23.58 3.32
C ILE A 19 -18.33 -24.49 2.57
N GLN A 20 -18.53 -24.24 1.26
CA GLN A 20 -18.69 -25.30 0.23
C GLN A 20 -18.42 -24.81 -1.22
N ARG A 21 -17.88 -25.73 -2.04
CA ARG A 21 -17.39 -25.62 -3.44
C ARG A 21 -18.52 -25.75 -4.50
N PRO A 22 -18.25 -25.44 -5.80
CA PRO A 22 -19.26 -25.31 -6.85
C PRO A 22 -19.57 -26.61 -7.63
N GLY A 23 -20.80 -26.68 -8.17
CA GLY A 23 -21.31 -27.76 -9.05
C GLY A 23 -21.48 -27.33 -10.52
N PHE A 24 -21.49 -28.32 -11.42
CA PHE A 24 -21.44 -28.19 -12.89
C PHE A 24 -22.75 -28.63 -13.61
N SER A 25 -23.02 -27.98 -14.75
CA SER A 25 -23.73 -28.43 -16.00
C SER A 25 -25.28 -28.53 -16.02
N PRO A 26 -26.00 -28.65 -17.19
CA PRO A 26 -25.56 -28.75 -18.61
C PRO A 26 -26.40 -28.01 -19.71
N ARG A 27 -25.88 -28.04 -20.96
CA ARG A 27 -26.49 -28.06 -22.34
C ARG A 27 -27.78 -27.27 -22.70
N SER A 28 -27.70 -26.49 -23.79
CA SER A 28 -28.62 -26.57 -24.97
C SER A 28 -28.06 -25.77 -26.17
N SER A 29 -28.35 -26.24 -27.37
CA SER A 29 -27.94 -25.73 -28.69
C SER A 29 -29.17 -25.56 -29.59
N SER A 30 -29.21 -24.56 -30.47
CA SER A 30 -30.07 -24.58 -31.66
C SER A 30 -29.47 -23.78 -32.82
N LEU A 31 -29.65 -24.35 -34.01
CA LEU A 31 -29.16 -23.95 -35.34
C LEU A 31 -30.05 -22.87 -35.98
N SER A 32 -29.50 -22.10 -36.92
CA SER A 32 -30.23 -21.69 -38.13
C SER A 32 -29.28 -21.37 -39.30
N ILE A 33 -29.63 -21.96 -40.44
CA ILE A 33 -29.01 -21.94 -41.78
C ILE A 33 -29.62 -20.80 -42.61
N ASN A 34 -28.80 -20.06 -43.37
CA ASN A 34 -29.05 -19.72 -44.79
C ASN A 34 -27.88 -18.94 -45.41
N SER A 35 -27.61 -19.29 -46.68
CA SER A 35 -26.46 -18.98 -47.52
C SER A 35 -26.67 -17.74 -48.40
N ASN A 36 -25.61 -16.99 -48.74
CA ASN A 36 -25.22 -16.75 -50.15
C ASN A 36 -23.84 -16.09 -50.33
N ASP A 37 -23.07 -16.71 -51.24
CA ASP A 37 -21.98 -16.25 -52.13
C ASP A 37 -20.84 -15.29 -51.74
N SER A 38 -19.62 -15.87 -51.76
CA SER A 38 -18.42 -15.51 -52.56
C SER A 38 -17.78 -14.11 -52.37
N THR A 39 -16.46 -13.90 -52.15
CA THR A 39 -15.26 -14.66 -52.57
C THR A 39 -13.98 -14.15 -51.86
N MET A 40 -13.00 -15.06 -51.68
CA MET A 40 -11.54 -14.85 -51.45
C MET A 40 -11.11 -14.31 -50.05
N SER A 41 -10.20 -14.91 -49.27
CA SER A 41 -9.35 -16.11 -49.40
C SER A 41 -8.56 -16.33 -48.08
N LEU A 42 -8.59 -17.58 -47.57
CA LEU A 42 -7.49 -18.42 -47.00
C LEU A 42 -6.57 -17.82 -45.89
N LEU A 43 -6.28 -18.40 -44.72
CA LEU A 43 -6.37 -19.75 -44.12
C LEU A 43 -6.24 -19.62 -42.58
N ALA A 44 -6.96 -20.42 -41.79
CA ALA A 44 -6.52 -20.79 -40.42
C ALA A 44 -7.14 -22.13 -39.96
N SER A 45 -6.24 -23.10 -39.87
CA SER A 45 -6.26 -24.38 -39.14
C SER A 45 -7.30 -24.52 -38.01
N SER A 46 -8.15 -25.55 -38.11
CA SER A 46 -8.88 -26.13 -37.00
C SER A 46 -8.11 -27.33 -36.42
N ARG A 47 -7.72 -27.24 -35.14
CA ARG A 47 -7.34 -28.41 -34.33
C ARG A 47 -8.61 -29.12 -33.84
N ARG A 48 -8.54 -30.46 -33.75
CA ARG A 48 -8.66 -31.31 -32.52
C ARG A 48 -9.23 -32.72 -32.86
N PRO A 49 -9.17 -33.74 -31.98
CA PRO A 49 -8.24 -34.03 -30.87
C PRO A 49 -7.87 -35.53 -30.68
N ASN A 50 -7.02 -35.78 -29.68
CA ASN A 50 -6.91 -36.95 -28.79
C ASN A 50 -6.28 -38.28 -29.26
N GLY A 51 -5.14 -38.58 -28.64
CA GLY A 51 -4.59 -39.93 -28.42
C GLY A 51 -3.47 -39.88 -27.38
N THR A 52 -3.75 -40.35 -26.17
CA THR A 52 -2.84 -40.63 -25.04
C THR A 52 -1.77 -41.65 -25.47
N GLY A 53 -0.47 -41.48 -25.28
CA GLY A 53 0.26 -41.48 -24.00
C GLY A 53 0.99 -42.83 -23.82
N LEU A 54 2.33 -42.85 -23.85
CA LEU A 54 3.18 -43.81 -23.10
C LEU A 54 4.69 -43.56 -23.35
N LYS A 55 5.37 -43.27 -22.23
CA LYS A 55 6.72 -43.68 -21.82
C LYS A 55 7.95 -43.32 -22.67
N LYS A 56 8.77 -42.46 -22.03
CA LYS A 56 10.23 -42.47 -22.09
C LYS A 56 10.77 -43.90 -21.96
N SER A 57 11.69 -44.27 -22.85
CA SER A 57 12.82 -45.13 -22.50
C SER A 57 14.06 -44.53 -23.15
N ALA A 58 14.99 -44.09 -22.31
CA ALA A 58 16.35 -43.86 -22.71
C ALA A 58 17.05 -45.22 -22.74
N THR A 59 17.66 -45.57 -23.86
CA THR A 59 18.76 -46.53 -23.88
C THR A 59 19.89 -45.87 -24.65
N MET A 60 20.95 -45.59 -23.91
CA MET A 60 22.24 -45.19 -24.45
C MET A 60 22.86 -46.37 -25.21
N SER A 61 23.42 -46.02 -26.37
CA SER A 61 24.63 -46.52 -27.02
C SER A 61 25.31 -47.77 -26.45
N GLU A 62 25.50 -48.76 -27.32
CA GLU A 62 26.79 -49.45 -27.43
C GLU A 62 26.96 -49.96 -28.87
N ALA A 63 27.41 -49.08 -29.76
CA ALA A 63 27.86 -49.46 -31.11
C ALA A 63 29.36 -49.18 -31.20
N PRO A 64 30.21 -50.17 -31.58
CA PRO A 64 31.65 -49.97 -31.70
C PRO A 64 32.01 -48.93 -32.76
N ASP A 65 33.10 -48.20 -32.50
CA ASP A 65 33.63 -47.12 -33.33
C ASP A 65 33.76 -47.55 -34.82
N PRO A 66 33.10 -46.87 -35.77
CA PRO A 66 33.01 -47.28 -37.17
C PRO A 66 34.37 -47.36 -37.90
N LEU A 67 35.41 -46.72 -37.37
CA LEU A 67 36.75 -46.78 -37.94
C LEU A 67 37.45 -48.13 -37.67
N ALA A 68 37.21 -48.76 -36.52
CA ALA A 68 37.77 -50.07 -36.19
C ALA A 68 37.14 -51.21 -37.03
N LEU A 69 35.89 -51.02 -37.48
CA LEU A 69 35.22 -51.94 -38.39
C LEU A 69 35.74 -51.82 -39.84
N LEU A 70 36.09 -50.60 -40.27
CA LEU A 70 36.70 -50.36 -41.58
C LEU A 70 38.12 -50.92 -41.66
N GLU A 71 38.91 -50.80 -40.59
CA GLU A 71 40.26 -51.39 -40.52
C GLU A 71 40.23 -52.93 -40.51
N LYS A 72 39.17 -53.53 -39.95
CA LYS A 72 38.90 -54.97 -39.97
C LYS A 72 38.34 -55.48 -41.31
N LEU A 73 37.69 -54.61 -42.09
CA LEU A 73 37.14 -54.95 -43.42
C LEU A 73 38.16 -54.72 -44.55
N LEU A 74 39.19 -53.90 -44.33
CA LEU A 74 40.24 -53.60 -45.32
C LEU A 74 41.59 -54.29 -45.04
N GLY A 75 41.67 -55.21 -44.06
CA GLY A 75 42.93 -55.78 -43.58
C GLY A 75 43.08 -57.30 -43.71
N SER A 76 43.91 -57.70 -44.67
CA SER A 76 44.82 -58.86 -44.70
C SER A 76 44.32 -60.29 -44.97
N GLU A 77 44.51 -60.73 -46.21
CA GLU A 77 45.31 -61.90 -46.61
C GLU A 77 46.03 -61.50 -47.93
N GLY A 78 47.33 -61.64 -48.19
CA GLY A 78 48.53 -62.00 -47.45
C GLY A 78 49.74 -61.60 -48.34
N VAL A 79 50.63 -60.76 -47.84
CA VAL A 79 52.09 -60.97 -47.64
C VAL A 79 52.80 -61.82 -48.72
N GLU A 80 53.63 -61.15 -49.55
CA GLU A 80 55.08 -61.35 -49.74
C GLU A 80 55.56 -60.25 -50.73
N VAL A 81 56.26 -59.19 -50.28
CA VAL A 81 57.73 -59.03 -50.33
C VAL A 81 58.29 -59.54 -51.67
N VAL A 82 58.74 -58.68 -52.59
CA VAL A 82 60.15 -58.24 -52.66
C VAL A 82 60.31 -56.81 -53.22
N GLN A 83 61.21 -56.11 -52.52
CA GLN A 83 61.91 -54.84 -52.72
C GLN A 83 62.41 -54.52 -54.14
N GLU A 84 62.31 -53.24 -54.54
CA GLU A 84 63.40 -52.26 -54.75
C GLU A 84 64.36 -52.64 -55.91
N THR A 85 64.77 -51.76 -56.81
CA THR A 85 65.51 -50.52 -56.51
C THR A 85 65.59 -49.61 -57.74
N THR A 86 65.38 -48.32 -57.50
CA THR A 86 66.18 -47.16 -57.99
C THR A 86 66.49 -46.91 -59.48
N LEU A 87 66.00 -45.72 -59.88
CA LEU A 87 66.74 -44.57 -60.46
C LEU A 87 66.87 -44.43 -61.99
N THR A 88 66.22 -43.35 -62.42
CA THR A 88 66.67 -42.30 -63.35
C THR A 88 66.77 -42.58 -64.84
N ASN A 89 65.82 -41.93 -65.53
CA ASN A 89 65.93 -41.15 -66.76
C ASN A 89 66.06 -41.86 -68.11
N ALA A 90 65.29 -41.27 -69.04
CA ALA A 90 65.40 -41.27 -70.49
C ALA A 90 64.65 -42.37 -71.25
N ALA A 91 63.51 -41.91 -71.80
CA ALA A 91 63.13 -41.99 -73.20
C ALA A 91 62.99 -43.36 -73.89
N GLY A 92 61.77 -43.61 -74.37
CA GLY A 92 61.55 -44.21 -75.69
C GLY A 92 61.09 -45.66 -75.69
N ASN A 93 59.79 -45.83 -75.96
CA ASN A 93 59.18 -46.76 -76.92
C ASN A 93 59.58 -48.24 -76.94
N THR A 94 58.51 -49.08 -76.93
CA THR A 94 58.37 -50.38 -77.64
C THR A 94 59.32 -51.50 -77.15
N ASP A 95 58.97 -52.77 -77.13
CA ASP A 95 57.84 -53.51 -77.70
C ASP A 95 57.71 -54.85 -76.93
N LEU A 96 56.64 -55.55 -77.25
CA LEU A 96 56.32 -56.93 -76.92
C LEU A 96 57.41 -57.93 -77.33
N ASP A 97 57.56 -59.01 -76.55
CA ASP A 97 57.50 -60.42 -76.98
C ASP A 97 58.24 -61.38 -76.02
N GLU A 98 57.86 -62.67 -76.07
CA GLU A 98 58.36 -63.86 -75.34
C GLU A 98 57.72 -64.19 -73.98
N VAL A 99 56.50 -64.75 -74.01
CA VAL A 99 56.31 -66.21 -73.84
C VAL A 99 55.18 -66.67 -74.76
N GLU A 100 55.57 -66.97 -75.99
CA GLU A 100 55.00 -68.09 -76.73
C GLU A 100 55.26 -69.39 -75.94
N ARG A 101 54.24 -70.23 -75.75
CA ARG A 101 54.31 -71.71 -75.68
C ARG A 101 52.92 -72.27 -75.40
N GLU A 102 52.11 -72.33 -76.44
CA GLU A 102 51.18 -73.43 -76.73
C GLU A 102 50.48 -73.12 -78.07
N LEU A 103 51.27 -73.17 -79.14
CA LEU A 103 50.79 -73.29 -80.51
C LEU A 103 51.35 -74.60 -81.06
N ASP A 104 50.47 -75.54 -81.37
CA ASP A 104 50.79 -76.76 -82.13
C ASP A 104 50.63 -76.43 -83.62
N PHE A 105 51.77 -76.16 -84.26
CA PHE A 105 51.88 -75.96 -85.70
C PHE A 105 52.15 -77.31 -86.34
N GLU A 106 51.13 -77.87 -87.02
CA GLU A 106 51.16 -79.10 -87.82
C GLU A 106 52.15 -79.07 -89.01
N GLY A 107 53.42 -78.78 -88.73
CA GLY A 107 54.54 -79.31 -89.47
C GLY A 107 55.03 -78.53 -90.69
N LEU A 108 54.83 -77.22 -90.80
CA LEU A 108 55.43 -76.44 -91.89
C LEU A 108 56.08 -75.14 -91.41
N ASP A 109 57.36 -75.01 -91.74
CA ASP A 109 58.31 -74.07 -91.12
C ASP A 109 58.76 -72.94 -92.07
N LEU A 110 59.12 -71.81 -91.47
CA LEU A 110 59.11 -70.43 -91.98
C LEU A 110 60.13 -70.04 -93.06
N ARG A 111 60.73 -71.00 -93.78
CA ARG A 111 61.76 -70.72 -94.81
C ARG A 111 61.37 -71.09 -96.24
N GLN A 112 60.22 -71.73 -96.44
CA GLN A 112 59.76 -72.15 -97.78
C GLN A 112 58.81 -71.18 -98.47
N LEU A 113 58.34 -70.13 -97.80
CA LEU A 113 57.32 -69.22 -98.35
C LEU A 113 57.86 -67.95 -99.00
N ILE A 114 59.20 -67.74 -99.02
CA ILE A 114 59.77 -66.44 -99.43
C ILE A 114 61.00 -66.61 -100.34
N SER A 115 60.89 -67.35 -101.45
CA SER A 115 61.87 -67.19 -102.55
C SER A 115 61.18 -67.03 -103.92
N PRO A 116 61.56 -66.00 -104.72
CA PRO A 116 60.85 -65.66 -105.95
C PRO A 116 61.51 -66.19 -107.23
N SER A 117 60.65 -66.62 -108.16
CA SER A 117 60.81 -66.67 -109.63
C SER A 117 61.50 -67.88 -110.31
N ALA A 118 60.68 -68.75 -110.91
CA ALA A 118 60.73 -69.26 -112.31
C ALA A 118 59.76 -70.47 -112.44
N ARG A 119 58.53 -70.33 -112.96
CA ARG A 119 58.10 -70.54 -114.38
C ARG A 119 58.54 -71.92 -114.92
N HIS A 120 57.74 -72.84 -115.44
CA HIS A 120 56.33 -73.03 -115.87
C HIS A 120 56.02 -74.55 -115.59
N THR A 121 54.80 -75.09 -115.54
CA THR A 121 53.95 -75.43 -116.69
C THR A 121 52.67 -76.11 -116.16
N GLN A 122 51.53 -75.62 -116.65
CA GLN A 122 50.28 -76.31 -116.99
C GLN A 122 49.61 -77.34 -116.06
N GLU A 123 48.34 -76.99 -115.82
CA GLU A 123 47.15 -77.81 -116.00
C GLU A 123 46.78 -78.83 -114.93
N ASP A 124 45.47 -78.79 -114.69
CA ASP A 124 44.63 -79.77 -114.03
C ASP A 124 44.48 -79.65 -112.51
N LEU A 125 43.29 -79.49 -111.92
CA LEU A 125 41.91 -79.52 -112.42
C LEU A 125 41.06 -78.79 -111.37
N TYR A 126 40.14 -77.94 -111.83
CA TYR A 126 38.98 -77.54 -111.05
C TYR A 126 38.26 -78.81 -110.55
N THR A 127 38.28 -79.06 -109.25
CA THR A 127 37.28 -79.90 -108.60
C THR A 127 36.48 -79.01 -107.66
N THR A 128 35.30 -78.64 -108.15
CA THR A 128 34.20 -77.98 -107.45
C THR A 128 34.00 -78.59 -106.05
N GLN A 129 34.36 -77.86 -105.00
CA GLN A 129 33.63 -78.01 -103.74
C GLN A 129 32.25 -77.38 -103.97
N THR A 130 31.24 -78.21 -103.83
CA THR A 130 29.84 -77.89 -104.06
C THR A 130 29.42 -76.68 -103.23
N THR A 131 28.64 -75.79 -103.82
CA THR A 131 27.99 -74.63 -103.16
C THR A 131 27.32 -74.98 -101.83
N GLU A 132 26.90 -76.23 -101.63
CA GLU A 132 26.30 -76.73 -100.38
C GLU A 132 27.22 -76.68 -99.14
N GLN A 133 28.53 -76.88 -99.28
CA GLN A 133 29.46 -76.84 -98.11
C GLN A 133 29.76 -75.39 -97.68
N PHE A 134 29.83 -74.45 -98.62
CA PHE A 134 29.93 -73.02 -98.34
C PHE A 134 28.65 -72.47 -97.70
N GLU A 135 27.49 -73.01 -98.10
CA GLU A 135 26.22 -72.71 -97.43
C GLU A 135 26.17 -73.25 -96.00
N GLN A 136 26.67 -74.47 -95.73
CA GLN A 136 26.70 -75.00 -94.35
C GLN A 136 27.63 -74.22 -93.42
N ASP A 137 28.84 -73.85 -93.84
CA ASP A 137 29.73 -73.08 -92.98
C ASP A 137 29.27 -71.62 -92.83
N LYS A 138 28.60 -71.06 -93.85
CA LYS A 138 27.89 -69.78 -93.73
C LYS A 138 26.85 -69.81 -92.60
N THR A 139 26.07 -70.88 -92.47
CA THR A 139 25.08 -70.98 -91.37
C THR A 139 25.72 -71.01 -89.98
N LYS A 140 26.88 -71.66 -89.81
CA LYS A 140 27.60 -71.66 -88.52
C LYS A 140 28.20 -70.30 -88.17
N PHE A 141 28.73 -69.58 -89.17
CA PHE A 141 29.20 -68.21 -88.96
C PHE A 141 28.05 -67.23 -88.73
N GLU A 142 26.89 -67.45 -89.36
CA GLU A 142 25.66 -66.72 -89.07
C GLU A 142 25.17 -66.99 -87.64
N ASP A 143 25.20 -68.24 -87.17
CA ASP A 143 24.82 -68.60 -85.79
C ASP A 143 25.80 -68.03 -84.74
N LEU A 144 27.11 -68.05 -85.01
CA LEU A 144 28.09 -67.41 -84.13
C LEU A 144 27.92 -65.89 -84.11
N HIS A 145 27.66 -65.27 -85.26
CA HIS A 145 27.37 -63.84 -85.33
C HIS A 145 26.06 -63.50 -84.60
N LEU A 146 25.05 -64.37 -84.66
CA LEU A 146 23.81 -64.24 -83.88
C LEU A 146 24.08 -64.37 -82.37
N SER A 147 24.93 -65.30 -81.94
CA SER A 147 25.28 -65.45 -80.52
C SER A 147 26.13 -64.28 -80.00
N ILE A 148 27.05 -63.75 -80.81
CA ILE A 148 27.84 -62.57 -80.45
C ILE A 148 26.93 -61.35 -80.38
N ARG A 149 26.00 -61.18 -81.33
CA ARG A 149 24.96 -60.15 -81.23
C ARG A 149 24.10 -60.32 -79.98
N ALA A 150 23.72 -61.55 -79.63
CA ALA A 150 22.92 -61.78 -78.43
C ALA A 150 23.69 -61.44 -77.14
N CYS A 151 24.98 -61.76 -77.07
CA CYS A 151 25.85 -61.33 -75.96
C CYS A 151 26.05 -59.81 -75.94
N ASP A 152 26.24 -59.18 -77.09
CA ASP A 152 26.31 -57.72 -77.21
C ASP A 152 24.99 -57.06 -76.80
N ASP A 153 23.84 -57.63 -77.15
CA ASP A 153 22.52 -57.13 -76.74
C ASP A 153 22.33 -57.25 -75.21
N VAL A 154 22.79 -58.34 -74.61
CA VAL A 154 22.77 -58.51 -73.14
C VAL A 154 23.74 -57.55 -72.46
N LEU A 155 24.97 -57.40 -72.96
CA LEU A 155 25.94 -56.45 -72.43
C LEU A 155 25.46 -55.01 -72.56
N ASN A 156 24.87 -54.66 -73.71
CA ASN A 156 24.21 -53.39 -73.94
C ASN A 156 23.05 -53.18 -72.94
N SER A 157 22.29 -54.22 -72.61
CA SER A 157 21.25 -54.13 -71.58
C SER A 157 21.82 -53.90 -70.17
N VAL A 158 22.94 -54.54 -69.82
CA VAL A 158 23.61 -54.35 -68.51
C VAL A 158 24.26 -52.97 -68.45
N GLU A 159 24.87 -52.52 -69.54
CA GLU A 159 25.42 -51.18 -69.68
C GLU A 159 24.31 -50.14 -69.50
N ILE A 160 23.19 -50.25 -70.23
CA ILE A 160 22.03 -49.35 -70.08
C ILE A 160 21.52 -49.34 -68.64
N ASN A 161 21.40 -50.49 -67.99
CA ASN A 161 20.93 -50.56 -66.61
C ASN A 161 21.92 -49.92 -65.63
N LEU A 162 23.22 -50.20 -65.74
CA LEU A 162 24.24 -49.61 -64.86
C LEU A 162 24.39 -48.11 -65.10
N THR A 163 24.33 -47.65 -66.34
CA THR A 163 24.28 -46.23 -66.69
C THR A 163 23.01 -45.58 -66.12
N SER A 164 21.86 -46.27 -66.15
CA SER A 164 20.64 -45.76 -65.52
C SER A 164 20.76 -45.65 -64.00
N PHE A 165 21.32 -46.66 -63.32
CA PHE A 165 21.56 -46.61 -61.87
C PHE A 165 22.58 -45.55 -61.48
N GLN A 166 23.63 -45.36 -62.28
CA GLN A 166 24.60 -44.29 -62.09
C GLN A 166 23.93 -42.91 -62.23
N ASN A 167 23.06 -42.74 -63.23
CA ASN A 167 22.30 -41.51 -63.43
C ASN A 167 21.30 -41.26 -62.30
N ASP A 168 20.62 -42.29 -61.82
CA ASP A 168 19.67 -42.19 -60.70
C ASP A 168 20.40 -41.88 -59.39
N LEU A 169 21.57 -42.47 -59.14
CA LEU A 169 22.36 -42.17 -57.95
C LEU A 169 22.94 -40.75 -58.03
N ALA A 170 23.38 -40.31 -59.20
CA ALA A 170 23.77 -38.92 -59.44
C ALA A 170 22.60 -37.96 -59.23
N ALA A 171 21.39 -38.31 -59.68
CA ALA A 171 20.19 -37.51 -59.47
C ALA A 171 19.81 -37.43 -57.98
N VAL A 172 19.81 -38.55 -57.26
CA VAL A 172 19.51 -38.58 -55.82
C VAL A 172 20.58 -37.86 -55.00
N SER A 173 21.86 -38.02 -55.34
CA SER A 173 22.93 -37.26 -54.68
C SER A 173 22.80 -35.76 -54.92
N ALA A 174 22.45 -35.33 -56.14
CA ALA A 174 22.15 -33.94 -56.43
C ALA A 174 20.92 -33.46 -55.66
N GLU A 175 19.86 -34.27 -55.54
CA GLU A 175 18.69 -33.93 -54.73
C GLU A 175 19.05 -33.80 -53.23
N ILE A 176 19.84 -34.71 -52.66
CA ILE A 176 20.29 -34.64 -51.27
C ILE A 176 21.16 -33.41 -51.04
N GLU A 177 22.07 -33.09 -51.97
CA GLU A 177 22.90 -31.89 -51.91
C GLU A 177 22.03 -30.62 -51.96
N THR A 178 21.05 -30.56 -52.87
CA THR A 178 20.12 -29.43 -52.94
C THR A 178 19.27 -29.30 -51.68
N LEU A 179 18.85 -30.41 -51.07
CA LEU A 179 18.05 -30.42 -49.85
C LEU A 179 18.88 -30.03 -48.63
N GLN A 180 20.14 -30.49 -48.55
CA GLN A 180 21.10 -30.04 -47.53
C GLN A 180 21.42 -28.55 -47.67
N ALA A 181 21.69 -28.07 -48.89
CA ALA A 181 21.89 -26.65 -49.17
C ALA A 181 20.65 -25.82 -48.80
N ARG A 182 19.44 -26.34 -49.06
CA ARG A 182 18.19 -25.68 -48.68
C ARG A 182 17.97 -25.67 -47.16
N SER A 183 18.29 -26.77 -46.48
CA SER A 183 18.20 -26.91 -45.02
C SER A 183 19.18 -25.98 -44.30
N SER A 184 20.42 -25.91 -44.75
CA SER A 184 21.44 -25.01 -44.20
C SER A 184 21.06 -23.54 -44.45
N ALA A 185 20.59 -23.20 -45.66
CA ALA A 185 20.09 -21.86 -45.96
C ALA A 185 18.90 -21.47 -45.07
N LEU A 186 17.97 -22.40 -44.80
CA LEU A 186 16.83 -22.15 -43.93
C LEU A 186 17.25 -21.99 -42.46
N SER A 187 18.22 -22.79 -42.01
CA SER A 187 18.81 -22.68 -40.67
C SER A 187 19.49 -21.34 -40.46
N VAL A 188 20.28 -20.87 -41.44
CA VAL A 188 20.89 -19.53 -41.42
C VAL A 188 19.81 -18.44 -41.39
N ARG A 189 18.73 -18.57 -42.16
CA ARG A 189 17.60 -17.61 -42.12
C ARG A 189 16.90 -17.60 -40.76
N LEU A 190 16.74 -18.76 -40.13
CA LEU A 190 16.14 -18.88 -38.80
C LEU A 190 17.02 -18.21 -37.76
N GLU A 191 18.33 -18.48 -37.78
CA GLU A 191 19.27 -17.86 -36.83
C GLU A 191 19.32 -16.34 -37.01
N ASN A 192 19.39 -15.85 -38.26
CA ASN A 192 19.33 -14.42 -38.54
C ASN A 192 18.02 -13.79 -38.01
N ARG A 193 16.88 -14.47 -38.15
CA ARG A 193 15.60 -13.99 -37.59
C ARG A 193 15.62 -13.98 -36.07
N LYS A 194 16.21 -14.99 -35.44
CA LYS A 194 16.31 -15.10 -33.98
C LYS A 194 17.20 -13.99 -33.40
N VAL A 195 18.32 -13.68 -34.05
CA VAL A 195 19.18 -12.55 -33.67
C VAL A 195 18.41 -11.22 -33.77
N VAL A 196 17.64 -11.03 -34.85
CA VAL A 196 16.80 -9.83 -35.02
C VAL A 196 15.68 -9.76 -33.99
N GLU A 197 15.00 -10.88 -33.71
CA GLU A 197 13.95 -10.97 -32.69
C GLU A 197 14.50 -10.65 -31.29
N ASN A 198 15.67 -11.18 -30.95
CA ASN A 198 16.34 -10.89 -29.68
C ASN A 198 16.74 -9.41 -29.54
N GLY A 199 17.05 -8.73 -30.64
CA GLY A 199 17.36 -7.30 -30.64
C GLY A 199 16.12 -6.39 -30.60
N LEU A 200 15.13 -6.66 -31.45
CA LEU A 200 13.95 -5.80 -31.63
C LEU A 200 12.81 -6.12 -30.66
N GLY A 201 12.62 -7.39 -30.31
CA GLY A 201 11.54 -7.87 -29.44
C GLY A 201 11.47 -7.10 -28.12
N PRO A 202 12.56 -7.02 -27.33
CA PRO A 202 12.57 -6.26 -26.08
C PRO A 202 12.23 -4.78 -26.26
N ILE A 203 12.68 -4.16 -27.36
CA ILE A 203 12.42 -2.75 -27.63
C ILE A 203 10.94 -2.53 -27.94
N VAL A 204 10.33 -3.41 -28.74
CA VAL A 204 8.91 -3.34 -29.11
C VAL A 204 8.02 -3.64 -27.91
N GLU A 205 8.34 -4.67 -27.12
CA GLU A 205 7.60 -5.00 -25.90
C GLU A 205 7.65 -3.85 -24.90
N GLU A 206 8.79 -3.17 -24.76
CA GLU A 206 8.94 -2.08 -23.81
C GLU A 206 8.17 -0.81 -24.22
N ILE A 207 8.05 -0.52 -25.51
CA ILE A 207 7.40 0.69 -26.03
C ILE A 207 5.90 0.46 -26.30
N SER A 208 5.49 -0.76 -26.64
CA SER A 208 4.10 -1.06 -26.99
C SER A 208 3.18 -1.08 -25.77
N VAL A 209 1.98 -0.52 -25.96
CA VAL A 209 0.88 -0.56 -24.99
C VAL A 209 -0.18 -1.53 -25.52
N PRO A 210 -0.58 -2.57 -24.76
CA PRO A 210 -1.59 -3.51 -25.23
C PRO A 210 -2.95 -2.83 -25.49
N PRO A 211 -3.67 -3.16 -26.59
CA PRO A 211 -4.98 -2.56 -26.88
C PRO A 211 -6.04 -2.80 -25.78
N ALA A 212 -5.91 -3.90 -25.05
CA ALA A 212 -6.77 -4.19 -23.90
C ALA A 212 -6.62 -3.15 -22.78
N VAL A 213 -5.39 -2.66 -22.53
CA VAL A 213 -5.09 -1.60 -21.55
C VAL A 213 -5.70 -0.28 -22.01
N VAL A 214 -5.54 0.06 -23.29
CA VAL A 214 -6.14 1.25 -23.90
C VAL A 214 -7.67 1.24 -23.73
N LYS A 215 -8.32 0.14 -24.10
CA LYS A 215 -9.78 0.00 -23.97
C LYS A 215 -10.24 0.11 -22.51
N LYS A 216 -9.50 -0.51 -21.57
CA LYS A 216 -9.80 -0.43 -20.13
C LYS A 216 -9.68 1.01 -19.60
N ILE A 217 -8.71 1.79 -20.06
CA ILE A 217 -8.55 3.18 -19.64
C ILE A 217 -9.67 4.07 -20.19
N VAL A 218 -10.00 3.91 -21.48
CA VAL A 218 -11.01 4.75 -22.15
C VAL A 218 -12.42 4.41 -21.66
N GLU A 219 -12.82 3.13 -21.68
CA GLU A 219 -14.21 2.71 -21.44
C GLU A 219 -14.44 2.14 -20.04
N GLY A 220 -13.41 1.55 -19.41
CA GLY A 220 -13.55 0.80 -18.17
C GLY A 220 -13.99 1.63 -16.96
N ALA A 221 -14.61 0.96 -15.99
CA ALA A 221 -14.84 1.52 -14.65
C ALA A 221 -13.52 1.62 -13.87
N ILE A 222 -13.45 2.57 -12.93
CA ILE A 222 -12.29 2.80 -12.07
C ILE A 222 -12.32 1.79 -10.92
N ASP A 223 -11.75 0.62 -11.18
CA ASP A 223 -11.52 -0.46 -10.22
C ASP A 223 -10.02 -0.67 -9.97
N GLU A 224 -9.64 -1.62 -9.11
CA GLU A 224 -8.23 -1.94 -8.86
C GLU A 224 -7.50 -2.45 -10.12
N ALA A 225 -8.24 -3.02 -11.09
CA ALA A 225 -7.67 -3.41 -12.37
C ALA A 225 -7.36 -2.20 -13.25
N TRP A 226 -8.17 -1.14 -13.19
CA TRP A 226 -7.94 0.13 -13.86
C TRP A 226 -6.69 0.83 -13.32
N VAL A 227 -6.48 0.82 -12.00
CA VAL A 227 -5.25 1.37 -11.40
C VAL A 227 -4.00 0.62 -11.88
N ARG A 228 -4.08 -0.72 -11.98
CA ARG A 228 -3.00 -1.53 -12.55
C ARG A 228 -2.74 -1.21 -14.02
N ALA A 229 -3.79 -1.03 -14.81
CA ALA A 229 -3.69 -0.61 -16.21
C ALA A 229 -3.04 0.79 -16.33
N LEU A 230 -3.38 1.72 -15.44
CA LEU A 230 -2.75 3.05 -15.39
C LEU A 230 -1.27 2.96 -15.05
N ALA A 231 -0.88 2.14 -14.08
CA ALA A 231 0.52 1.93 -13.71
C ALA A 231 1.33 1.33 -14.88
N GLU A 232 0.72 0.45 -15.68
CA GLU A 232 1.32 -0.05 -16.91
C GLU A 232 1.56 1.09 -17.91
N VAL A 233 0.56 1.95 -18.16
CA VAL A 233 0.73 3.12 -19.03
C VAL A 233 1.80 4.08 -18.52
N GLU A 234 1.88 4.33 -17.21
CA GLU A 234 2.95 5.15 -16.63
C GLU A 234 4.34 4.53 -16.84
N LYS A 235 4.47 3.19 -16.66
CA LYS A 235 5.72 2.46 -16.91
C LYS A 235 6.15 2.61 -18.37
N LYS A 236 5.22 2.43 -19.31
CA LYS A 236 5.48 2.58 -20.75
C LYS A 236 5.82 4.03 -21.12
N SER A 237 5.15 5.01 -20.51
CA SER A 237 5.47 6.43 -20.69
C SER A 237 6.89 6.78 -20.26
N LYS A 238 7.33 6.31 -19.09
CA LYS A 238 8.70 6.54 -18.61
C LYS A 238 9.74 5.88 -19.52
N ALA A 239 9.50 4.63 -19.92
CA ALA A 239 10.38 3.91 -20.84
C ALA A 239 10.51 4.62 -22.20
N MET A 240 9.39 5.11 -22.74
CA MET A 240 9.37 5.86 -23.99
C MET A 240 10.11 7.21 -23.86
N GLU A 241 9.98 7.91 -22.74
CA GLU A 241 10.73 9.16 -22.49
C GLU A 241 12.24 8.92 -22.37
N ILE A 242 12.67 7.87 -21.68
CA ILE A 242 14.09 7.51 -21.56
C ILE A 242 14.68 7.19 -22.93
N LYS A 243 14.00 6.32 -23.70
CA LYS A 243 14.46 5.96 -25.05
C LYS A 243 14.43 7.12 -26.04
N SER A 244 13.51 8.06 -25.88
CA SER A 244 13.50 9.31 -26.66
C SER A 244 14.70 10.20 -26.35
N LYS A 245 15.30 10.11 -25.15
CA LYS A 245 16.48 10.87 -24.74
C LYS A 245 17.78 10.17 -25.12
N GLU A 246 17.82 8.84 -25.07
CA GLU A 246 18.99 8.02 -25.38
C GLU A 246 19.22 7.83 -26.88
N ASN A 247 18.15 7.77 -27.70
CA ASN A 247 18.26 7.48 -29.13
C ASN A 247 17.93 8.69 -30.02
N ARG A 248 18.81 8.94 -31.00
CA ARG A 248 18.54 9.81 -32.15
C ARG A 248 17.37 9.26 -32.99
N ASN A 249 16.17 9.83 -32.83
CA ASN A 249 15.08 9.83 -33.82
C ASN A 249 14.62 8.46 -34.36
N ILE A 250 14.11 7.57 -33.50
CA ILE A 250 13.33 6.40 -33.96
C ILE A 250 11.95 6.90 -34.40
N LYS A 251 11.63 6.81 -35.70
CA LYS A 251 10.35 7.28 -36.28
C LYS A 251 9.12 6.71 -35.55
N GLY A 252 9.14 5.42 -35.19
CA GLY A 252 8.04 4.79 -34.46
C GLY A 252 7.79 5.37 -33.05
N ILE A 253 8.82 5.89 -32.37
CA ILE A 253 8.65 6.60 -31.09
C ILE A 253 7.98 7.95 -31.33
N ASN A 254 8.37 8.65 -32.40
CA ASN A 254 7.76 9.93 -32.76
C ASN A 254 6.27 9.77 -33.13
N ASP A 255 5.88 8.64 -33.73
CA ASP A 255 4.48 8.35 -34.09
C ASP A 255 3.65 7.89 -32.87
N LEU A 256 4.25 7.12 -31.94
CA LEU A 256 3.56 6.62 -30.74
C LEU A 256 3.41 7.67 -29.64
N LYS A 257 4.35 8.61 -29.54
CA LYS A 257 4.35 9.67 -28.53
C LYS A 257 3.04 10.48 -28.48
N PRO A 258 2.48 11.01 -29.59
CA PRO A 258 1.20 11.73 -29.55
C PRO A 258 0.03 10.82 -29.17
N LEU A 259 0.03 9.55 -29.59
CA LEU A 259 -1.02 8.58 -29.23
C LEU A 259 -1.00 8.28 -27.73
N LEU A 260 0.19 8.13 -27.16
CA LEU A 260 0.35 7.96 -25.71
C LEU A 260 -0.05 9.22 -24.94
N GLY A 261 0.28 10.41 -25.47
CA GLY A 261 -0.19 11.69 -24.94
C GLY A 261 -1.72 11.74 -24.87
N ASN A 262 -2.41 11.42 -25.96
CA ASN A 262 -3.88 11.38 -26.00
C ASN A 262 -4.47 10.37 -24.99
N LEU A 263 -3.81 9.22 -24.78
CA LEU A 263 -4.22 8.24 -23.79
C LEU A 263 -4.06 8.77 -22.36
N ILE A 264 -2.96 9.47 -22.08
CA ILE A 264 -2.71 10.14 -20.80
C ILE A 264 -3.76 11.23 -20.57
N ASP A 265 -4.03 12.09 -21.56
CA ASP A 265 -5.04 13.14 -21.47
C ASP A 265 -6.43 12.56 -21.16
N LYS A 266 -6.79 11.45 -21.83
CA LYS A 266 -8.05 10.75 -21.54
C LYS A 266 -8.06 10.15 -20.13
N ALA A 267 -6.95 9.59 -19.67
CA ALA A 267 -6.83 9.10 -18.30
C ALA A 267 -6.99 10.24 -17.28
N LEU A 268 -6.38 11.41 -17.53
CA LEU A 268 -6.49 12.59 -16.68
C LEU A 268 -7.94 13.11 -16.60
N GLU A 269 -8.66 13.16 -17.72
CA GLU A 269 -10.09 13.51 -17.76
C GLU A 269 -10.92 12.58 -16.85
N ARG A 270 -10.69 11.26 -16.95
CA ARG A 270 -11.41 10.27 -16.13
C ARG A 270 -11.07 10.35 -14.65
N ILE A 271 -9.80 10.54 -14.31
CA ILE A 271 -9.35 10.72 -12.92
C ILE A 271 -9.99 11.99 -12.33
N ARG A 272 -10.00 13.09 -13.09
CA ARG A 272 -10.64 14.34 -12.68
C ARG A 272 -12.11 14.13 -12.35
N ASP A 273 -12.86 13.53 -13.27
CA ASP A 273 -14.31 13.35 -13.09
C ASP A 273 -14.62 12.45 -11.89
N PHE A 274 -13.82 11.41 -11.68
CA PHE A 274 -13.91 10.55 -10.50
C PHE A 274 -13.61 11.31 -9.21
N MET A 275 -12.48 12.01 -9.12
CA MET A 275 -12.11 12.78 -7.93
C MET A 275 -13.14 13.86 -7.61
N VAL A 276 -13.65 14.58 -8.62
CA VAL A 276 -14.71 15.57 -8.44
C VAL A 276 -16.00 14.92 -7.94
N ALA A 277 -16.39 13.75 -8.46
CA ALA A 277 -17.54 13.01 -7.96
C ALA A 277 -17.37 12.59 -6.49
N GLN A 278 -16.18 12.11 -6.10
CA GLN A 278 -15.88 11.75 -4.72
C GLN A 278 -15.89 12.97 -3.78
N ILE A 279 -15.33 14.11 -4.21
CA ILE A 279 -15.39 15.36 -3.43
C ILE A 279 -16.83 15.83 -3.26
N LYS A 280 -17.68 15.70 -4.29
CA LYS A 280 -19.12 16.01 -4.18
C LYS A 280 -19.82 15.08 -3.19
N ALA A 281 -19.46 13.79 -3.16
CA ALA A 281 -20.04 12.82 -2.24
C ALA A 281 -19.80 13.20 -0.75
N LEU A 282 -18.66 13.83 -0.43
CA LEU A 282 -18.34 14.33 0.92
C LEU A 282 -19.32 15.41 1.42
N ARG A 283 -20.08 16.07 0.53
CA ARG A 283 -21.07 17.08 0.91
C ARG A 283 -22.44 16.50 1.30
N SER A 284 -22.61 15.19 1.13
CA SER A 284 -23.89 14.54 1.37
C SER A 284 -24.21 14.53 2.88
N PRO A 285 -25.44 14.92 3.28
CA PRO A 285 -25.81 14.90 4.69
C PRO A 285 -25.82 13.46 5.24
N ASN A 286 -25.47 13.31 6.52
CA ASN A 286 -25.48 12.04 7.27
C ASN A 286 -24.46 10.99 6.82
N ILE A 287 -23.53 11.31 5.91
CA ILE A 287 -22.44 10.41 5.55
C ILE A 287 -21.21 10.73 6.40
N ASN A 288 -20.59 9.70 6.98
CA ASN A 288 -19.30 9.83 7.64
C ASN A 288 -18.21 10.04 6.58
N ALA A 289 -17.63 11.26 6.54
CA ALA A 289 -16.57 11.61 5.61
C ALA A 289 -15.38 10.63 5.62
N GLN A 290 -15.07 10.06 6.79
CA GLN A 290 -13.97 9.11 6.97
C GLN A 290 -14.19 7.82 6.16
N ILE A 291 -15.44 7.37 5.99
CA ILE A 291 -15.74 6.17 5.20
C ILE A 291 -15.40 6.42 3.72
N ILE A 292 -15.81 7.57 3.18
CA ILE A 292 -15.52 7.95 1.79
C ILE A 292 -14.00 8.13 1.60
N GLN A 293 -13.33 8.79 2.53
CA GLN A 293 -11.88 8.97 2.51
C GLN A 293 -11.14 7.63 2.45
N GLN A 294 -11.53 6.64 3.26
CA GLN A 294 -10.89 5.32 3.27
C GLN A 294 -11.20 4.51 2.00
N GLN A 295 -12.47 4.46 1.59
CA GLN A 295 -12.91 3.59 0.50
C GLN A 295 -12.58 4.13 -0.90
N HIS A 296 -12.61 5.45 -1.09
CA HIS A 296 -12.54 6.07 -2.42
C HIS A 296 -11.32 6.95 -2.65
N PHE A 297 -10.73 7.54 -1.60
CA PHE A 297 -9.50 8.33 -1.74
C PHE A 297 -8.27 7.48 -1.43
N ILE A 298 -8.16 6.88 -0.24
CA ILE A 298 -6.97 6.11 0.17
C ILE A 298 -6.77 4.86 -0.71
N ARG A 299 -7.85 4.10 -0.99
CA ARG A 299 -7.78 2.94 -1.88
C ARG A 299 -7.27 3.29 -3.28
N TYR A 300 -7.55 4.51 -3.76
CA TYR A 300 -7.19 4.98 -5.10
C TYR A 300 -6.19 6.15 -5.05
N LYS A 301 -5.32 6.20 -4.03
CA LYS A 301 -4.36 7.30 -3.82
C LYS A 301 -3.38 7.50 -4.99
N ASP A 302 -3.08 6.43 -5.71
CA ASP A 302 -2.15 6.45 -6.84
C ASP A 302 -2.69 7.30 -7.99
N LEU A 303 -4.01 7.48 -8.08
CA LEU A 303 -4.65 8.35 -9.08
C LEU A 303 -4.23 9.81 -8.91
N PHE A 304 -4.17 10.30 -7.66
CA PHE A 304 -3.74 11.66 -7.39
C PHE A 304 -2.25 11.84 -7.67
N THR A 305 -1.44 10.83 -7.36
CA THR A 305 0.01 10.85 -7.64
C THR A 305 0.28 10.92 -9.15
N PHE A 306 -0.48 10.15 -9.94
CA PHE A 306 -0.44 10.21 -11.40
C PHE A 306 -0.86 11.59 -11.92
N LEU A 307 -1.99 12.12 -11.43
CA LEU A 307 -2.50 13.44 -11.78
C LEU A 307 -1.48 14.55 -11.50
N HIS A 308 -0.85 14.54 -10.32
CA HIS A 308 0.12 15.54 -9.92
C HIS A 308 1.39 15.51 -10.77
N ARG A 309 1.81 14.32 -11.23
CA ARG A 309 3.00 14.16 -12.08
C ARG A 309 2.79 14.66 -13.51
N HIS A 310 1.62 14.38 -14.11
CA HIS A 310 1.34 14.74 -15.50
C HIS A 310 0.70 16.13 -15.64
N HIS A 311 -0.12 16.57 -14.69
CA HIS A 311 -0.81 17.87 -14.75
C HIS A 311 -0.92 18.55 -13.36
N PRO A 312 0.16 19.15 -12.84
CA PRO A 312 0.20 19.68 -11.47
C PRO A 312 -0.84 20.75 -11.16
N GLN A 313 -1.16 21.63 -12.13
CA GLN A 313 -2.17 22.69 -11.94
C GLN A 313 -3.58 22.13 -11.67
N LEU A 314 -3.92 20.98 -12.29
CA LEU A 314 -5.23 20.35 -12.10
C LEU A 314 -5.28 19.61 -10.76
N ALA A 315 -4.15 18.99 -10.37
CA ALA A 315 -4.00 18.40 -9.05
C ALA A 315 -4.17 19.44 -7.94
N GLU A 316 -3.59 20.63 -8.10
CA GLU A 316 -3.75 21.74 -7.16
C GLU A 316 -5.21 22.19 -7.05
N GLN A 317 -5.92 22.37 -8.18
CA GLN A 317 -7.34 22.73 -8.19
C GLN A 317 -8.21 21.68 -7.50
N ILE A 318 -7.97 20.38 -7.73
CA ILE A 318 -8.70 19.29 -7.07
C ILE A 318 -8.37 19.24 -5.57
N GLY A 319 -7.09 19.42 -5.21
CA GLY A 319 -6.66 19.53 -3.81
C GLY A 319 -7.34 20.70 -3.10
N GLN A 320 -7.44 21.86 -3.75
CA GLN A 320 -8.14 23.03 -3.22
C GLN A 320 -9.65 22.79 -3.09
N ALA A 321 -10.28 22.14 -4.05
CA ALA A 321 -11.70 21.77 -3.97
C ALA A 321 -11.97 20.81 -2.80
N TYR A 322 -11.06 19.85 -2.54
CA TYR A 322 -11.11 18.99 -1.37
C TYR A 322 -10.98 19.80 -0.08
N MET A 323 -9.95 20.63 0.05
CA MET A 323 -9.71 21.47 1.22
C MET A 323 -10.92 22.36 1.55
N ASN A 324 -11.48 23.05 0.55
CA ASN A 324 -12.66 23.90 0.72
C ASN A 324 -13.89 23.10 1.18
N THR A 325 -14.04 21.88 0.68
CA THR A 325 -15.15 20.99 1.04
C THR A 325 -15.01 20.47 2.46
N MET A 326 -13.81 20.03 2.87
CA MET A 326 -13.56 19.58 4.25
C MET A 326 -13.63 20.72 5.26
N ARG A 327 -13.12 21.90 4.91
CA ARG A 327 -13.27 23.12 5.73
C ARG A 327 -14.74 23.41 5.98
N TRP A 328 -15.57 23.41 4.93
CA TRP A 328 -17.01 23.58 5.09
C TRP A 328 -17.65 22.47 5.92
N TYR A 329 -17.28 21.20 5.69
CA TYR A 329 -17.81 20.04 6.40
C TYR A 329 -17.58 20.14 7.91
N PHE A 330 -16.32 20.33 8.33
CA PHE A 330 -15.99 20.42 9.75
C PHE A 330 -16.62 21.65 10.40
N VAL A 331 -16.56 22.82 9.75
CA VAL A 331 -17.15 24.05 10.32
C VAL A 331 -18.66 23.89 10.51
N ASN A 332 -19.38 23.35 9.53
CA ASN A 332 -20.82 23.14 9.64
C ASN A 332 -21.15 22.14 10.77
N GLN A 333 -20.42 21.02 10.84
CA GLN A 333 -20.66 19.99 11.85
C GLN A 333 -20.34 20.49 13.27
N PHE A 334 -19.19 21.15 13.46
CA PHE A 334 -18.80 21.69 14.75
C PHE A 334 -19.62 22.91 15.16
N THR A 335 -20.14 23.70 14.22
CA THR A 335 -21.09 24.78 14.55
C THR A 335 -22.39 24.20 15.11
N ARG A 336 -22.92 23.12 14.52
CA ARG A 336 -24.11 22.43 15.05
C ARG A 336 -23.82 21.81 16.40
N TYR A 337 -22.66 21.17 16.54
CA TYR A 337 -22.26 20.54 17.78
C TYR A 337 -22.04 21.55 18.91
N HIS A 338 -21.40 22.69 18.63
CA HIS A 338 -21.26 23.81 19.56
C HIS A 338 -22.62 24.26 20.10
N LYS A 339 -23.59 24.51 19.20
CA LYS A 339 -24.96 24.88 19.59
C LYS A 339 -25.69 23.81 20.39
N ALA A 340 -25.43 22.53 20.13
CA ALA A 340 -25.99 21.44 20.92
C ALA A 340 -25.39 21.41 22.33
N LEU A 341 -24.08 21.61 22.47
CA LEU A 341 -23.41 21.67 23.77
C LEU A 341 -23.79 22.91 24.59
N GLU A 342 -24.07 24.05 23.95
CA GLU A 342 -24.59 25.26 24.62
C GLU A 342 -25.94 25.03 25.31
N LYS A 343 -26.72 24.04 24.88
CA LYS A 343 -28.01 23.70 25.51
C LYS A 343 -27.85 22.90 26.80
N ILE A 344 -26.67 22.34 27.08
CA ILE A 344 -26.40 21.61 28.31
C ILE A 344 -26.49 22.60 29.48
N LYS A 345 -27.31 22.27 30.47
CA LYS A 345 -27.47 23.12 31.66
C LYS A 345 -26.23 23.01 32.53
N LEU A 346 -25.64 24.16 32.87
CA LEU A 346 -24.46 24.22 33.73
C LEU A 346 -24.78 24.69 35.15
N HIS A 347 -24.00 24.22 36.11
CA HIS A 347 -23.95 24.81 37.45
C HIS A 347 -23.36 26.22 37.36
N ILE A 348 -24.03 27.18 37.98
CA ILE A 348 -23.57 28.57 38.08
C ILE A 348 -22.75 28.68 39.37
N ILE A 349 -21.47 28.98 39.23
CA ILE A 349 -20.54 29.25 40.34
C ILE A 349 -20.07 30.68 40.18
N ASP A 350 -20.61 31.54 41.03
CA ASP A 350 -20.47 33.00 40.93
C ASP A 350 -19.35 33.51 41.84
N LYS A 351 -19.05 34.81 41.74
CA LYS A 351 -18.16 35.53 42.65
C LYS A 351 -18.54 35.39 44.14
N HIS A 352 -19.75 34.94 44.45
CA HIS A 352 -20.20 34.77 45.84
C HIS A 352 -19.89 33.37 46.39
N ASP A 353 -19.40 32.45 45.56
CA ASP A 353 -18.95 31.10 45.93
C ASP A 353 -17.46 31.12 46.29
N VAL A 354 -17.08 32.03 47.19
CA VAL A 354 -15.72 32.16 47.71
C VAL A 354 -15.62 31.69 49.14
N LEU A 355 -14.42 31.27 49.53
CA LEU A 355 -14.12 30.77 50.88
C LEU A 355 -14.65 31.75 51.94
N GLY A 356 -14.29 33.04 51.85
CA GLY A 356 -14.60 34.11 52.80
C GLY A 356 -16.09 34.38 53.07
N GLN A 357 -17.01 33.86 52.26
CA GLN A 357 -18.42 34.21 52.39
C GLN A 357 -19.16 33.29 53.38
N ASP A 358 -19.87 33.87 54.35
CA ASP A 358 -20.65 33.11 55.34
C ASP A 358 -21.98 32.59 54.74
N ASP A 359 -22.31 31.32 55.01
CA ASP A 359 -23.58 30.68 54.60
C ASP A 359 -24.81 31.34 55.24
N GLY A 360 -24.63 32.03 56.37
CA GLY A 360 -25.69 32.79 57.03
C GLY A 360 -26.31 33.89 56.15
N SER A 361 -25.54 34.46 55.22
CA SER A 361 -25.99 35.53 54.32
C SER A 361 -26.91 35.00 53.20
N ARG A 362 -26.73 33.75 52.76
CA ARG A 362 -27.59 33.12 51.73
C ARG A 362 -29.00 32.83 52.22
N LYS A 363 -29.19 32.67 53.54
CA LYS A 363 -30.52 32.47 54.14
C LYS A 363 -31.39 33.73 54.14
N SER A 364 -30.82 34.92 53.93
CA SER A 364 -31.57 36.18 53.91
C SER A 364 -32.19 36.54 52.56
N ASN A 365 -31.77 35.91 51.45
CA ASN A 365 -32.23 36.25 50.10
C ASN A 365 -33.24 35.24 49.49
N ILE A 366 -33.81 34.33 50.28
CA ILE A 366 -34.82 33.36 49.82
C ILE A 366 -36.23 34.00 49.83
N LEU A 367 -36.38 35.14 49.15
CA LEU A 367 -37.68 35.84 48.98
C LEU A 367 -38.02 36.09 47.50
N SER A 368 -37.52 35.25 46.58
CA SER A 368 -37.95 35.27 45.18
C SER A 368 -38.03 33.87 44.60
N GLY A 369 -39.24 33.45 44.20
CA GLY A 369 -39.63 32.09 43.79
C GLY A 369 -39.01 31.53 42.51
N ALA A 370 -37.70 31.53 42.37
CA ALA A 370 -37.00 30.69 41.40
C ALA A 370 -36.75 29.31 42.01
N LYS A 371 -37.14 28.24 41.30
CA LYS A 371 -36.89 26.84 41.69
C LYS A 371 -35.45 26.70 42.15
N ALA A 372 -35.24 26.33 43.42
CA ALA A 372 -33.93 26.04 43.97
C ALA A 372 -33.27 24.97 43.11
N THR A 373 -32.28 25.37 42.31
CA THR A 373 -31.32 24.43 41.71
C THR A 373 -30.68 23.67 42.86
N THR A 374 -30.51 22.36 42.69
CA THR A 374 -29.88 21.48 43.67
C THR A 374 -28.64 22.17 44.28
N PRO A 375 -28.46 22.19 45.60
CA PRO A 375 -27.28 22.82 46.19
C PRO A 375 -26.03 22.06 45.74
N HIS A 376 -25.15 22.71 44.99
CA HIS A 376 -23.87 22.15 44.57
C HIS A 376 -22.76 22.73 45.43
N ASP A 377 -21.85 21.85 45.86
CA ASP A 377 -20.68 22.22 46.66
C ASP A 377 -19.54 22.65 45.74
N ALA A 378 -19.28 23.96 45.68
CA ALA A 378 -18.24 24.55 44.83
C ALA A 378 -16.81 24.18 45.28
N PHE A 379 -16.64 23.75 46.52
CA PHE A 379 -15.32 23.49 47.12
C PHE A 379 -14.93 22.02 47.14
N ASN A 380 -15.85 21.12 46.74
CA ASN A 380 -15.63 19.69 46.76
C ASN A 380 -15.48 19.13 45.34
N LEU A 381 -14.41 18.36 45.12
CA LEU A 381 -14.13 17.72 43.85
C LEU A 381 -15.10 16.56 43.57
N GLY A 382 -15.48 15.80 44.59
CA GLY A 382 -16.42 14.67 44.48
C GLY A 382 -16.12 13.73 43.29
N ARG A 383 -17.16 13.42 42.50
CA ARG A 383 -17.07 12.57 41.31
C ARG A 383 -16.58 13.28 40.04
N ARG A 384 -16.30 14.59 40.11
CA ARG A 384 -15.86 15.37 38.93
C ARG A 384 -14.52 14.86 38.39
N ILE A 385 -13.68 14.30 39.26
CA ILE A 385 -12.40 13.68 38.90
C ILE A 385 -12.53 12.44 37.99
N ASP A 386 -13.69 11.76 38.00
CA ASP A 386 -13.92 10.56 37.19
C ASP A 386 -13.83 10.85 35.68
N MET A 387 -14.03 12.12 35.30
CA MET A 387 -13.86 12.62 33.93
C MET A 387 -12.42 12.51 33.42
N LEU A 388 -11.42 12.56 34.31
CA LEU A 388 -10.01 12.36 33.98
C LEU A 388 -9.63 10.87 33.98
N LYS A 389 -10.17 10.10 34.94
CA LYS A 389 -9.84 8.68 35.11
C LYS A 389 -10.46 7.78 34.04
N THR A 390 -11.55 8.21 33.42
CA THR A 390 -12.25 7.41 32.41
C THR A 390 -11.58 7.51 31.05
N SER A 391 -10.64 6.58 30.79
CA SER A 391 -9.77 6.56 29.61
C SER A 391 -10.48 6.36 28.26
N ASN A 392 -11.77 5.97 28.20
CA ASN A 392 -12.37 5.47 26.96
C ASN A 392 -13.87 5.77 26.80
N GLN A 393 -14.26 7.04 26.91
CA GLN A 393 -15.62 7.46 26.53
C GLN A 393 -15.56 8.31 25.27
N ALA A 394 -16.18 7.80 24.19
CA ALA A 394 -16.46 8.54 22.98
C ALA A 394 -17.15 9.87 23.31
N ALA A 395 -16.89 10.89 22.49
CA ALA A 395 -17.53 12.18 22.65
C ALA A 395 -19.06 12.05 22.56
N LEU A 396 -19.76 12.82 23.37
CA LEU A 396 -21.22 12.88 23.37
C LEU A 396 -21.72 13.31 21.98
N SER A 397 -22.67 12.56 21.41
CA SER A 397 -23.26 12.94 20.13
C SER A 397 -24.12 14.19 20.26
N SER A 398 -24.25 14.97 19.17
CA SER A 398 -25.05 16.20 19.19
C SER A 398 -26.50 15.97 19.57
N PHE A 399 -27.11 14.84 19.15
CA PHE A 399 -28.48 14.48 19.51
C PHE A 399 -28.62 14.22 21.03
N LEU A 400 -27.70 13.44 21.60
CA LEU A 400 -27.72 13.15 23.04
C LEU A 400 -27.44 14.40 23.87
N ALA A 401 -26.59 15.31 23.39
CA ALA A 401 -26.35 16.59 24.06
C ALA A 401 -27.61 17.46 24.17
N GLU A 402 -28.52 17.41 23.17
CA GLU A 402 -29.77 18.16 23.22
C GLU A 402 -30.83 17.53 24.13
N GLU A 403 -30.82 16.20 24.27
CA GLU A 403 -31.74 15.47 25.16
C GLU A 403 -31.29 15.46 26.63
N GLU A 404 -30.06 15.89 26.91
CA GLU A 404 -29.48 15.89 28.24
C GLU A 404 -30.20 16.88 29.18
N LYS A 405 -30.90 16.35 30.19
CA LYS A 405 -31.70 17.15 31.12
C LYS A 405 -31.01 17.43 32.45
N SER A 406 -29.98 16.68 32.80
CA SER A 406 -29.21 16.87 34.03
C SER A 406 -28.35 18.13 33.92
N THR A 407 -28.16 18.78 35.06
CA THR A 407 -27.22 19.88 35.17
C THR A 407 -25.82 19.31 35.37
N HIS A 408 -24.86 19.88 34.64
CA HIS A 408 -23.48 19.45 34.59
C HIS A 408 -22.53 20.58 34.98
N TYR A 409 -21.26 20.26 35.17
CA TYR A 409 -20.20 21.26 35.36
C TYR A 409 -19.55 21.62 34.01
N MET A 410 -18.80 22.72 33.99
CA MET A 410 -18.21 23.28 32.77
C MET A 410 -17.23 22.34 32.05
N GLU A 411 -16.59 21.40 32.76
CA GLU A 411 -15.69 20.41 32.17
C GLU A 411 -16.40 19.45 31.20
N VAL A 412 -17.72 19.26 31.32
CA VAL A 412 -18.48 18.33 30.46
C VAL A 412 -18.55 18.84 29.01
N PRO A 413 -19.08 20.05 28.70
CA PRO A 413 -19.05 20.57 27.34
C PRO A 413 -17.62 20.79 26.84
N PHE A 414 -16.69 21.23 27.71
CA PHE A 414 -15.29 21.41 27.35
C PHE A 414 -14.65 20.10 26.88
N ARG A 415 -14.75 19.01 27.66
CA ARG A 415 -14.21 17.70 27.31
C ARG A 415 -14.81 17.19 26.00
N ASN A 416 -16.13 17.22 25.89
CA ASN A 416 -16.84 16.62 24.76
C ASN A 416 -16.57 17.34 23.44
N PHE A 417 -16.43 18.67 23.45
CA PHE A 417 -16.03 19.42 22.27
C PHE A 417 -14.59 19.11 21.85
N ASN A 418 -13.66 19.23 22.80
CA ASN A 418 -12.23 19.08 22.52
C ASN A 418 -11.86 17.63 22.16
N LEU A 419 -12.45 16.63 22.79
CA LEU A 419 -12.24 15.23 22.43
C LEU A 419 -12.67 14.95 20.99
N ALA A 420 -13.88 15.37 20.61
CA ALA A 420 -14.37 15.22 19.24
C ALA A 420 -13.46 15.96 18.24
N LEU A 421 -13.00 17.16 18.60
CA LEU A 421 -12.10 17.95 17.76
C LEU A 421 -10.76 17.24 17.55
N VAL A 422 -10.13 16.76 18.62
CA VAL A 422 -8.84 16.07 18.58
C VAL A 422 -8.93 14.77 17.77
N ASP A 423 -10.00 13.99 17.93
CA ASP A 423 -10.20 12.75 17.17
C ASP A 423 -10.41 13.01 15.67
N ASN A 424 -11.25 13.99 15.31
CA ASN A 424 -11.49 14.34 13.90
C ASN A 424 -10.26 14.99 13.26
N ALA A 425 -9.57 15.87 13.99
CA ALA A 425 -8.29 16.44 13.57
C ALA A 425 -7.23 15.34 13.35
N SER A 426 -7.18 14.35 14.24
CA SER A 426 -6.24 13.24 14.12
C SER A 426 -6.50 12.40 12.87
N ALA A 427 -7.77 12.06 12.63
CA ALA A 427 -8.18 11.29 11.47
C ALA A 427 -7.88 12.03 10.16
N GLU A 428 -8.19 13.33 10.09
CA GLU A 428 -7.94 14.14 8.90
C GLU A 428 -6.45 14.33 8.64
N TYR A 429 -5.64 14.60 9.67
CA TYR A 429 -4.19 14.73 9.49
C TYR A 429 -3.58 13.43 8.95
N SER A 430 -3.97 12.28 9.51
CA SER A 430 -3.55 10.97 9.02
C SER A 430 -3.97 10.72 7.57
N PHE A 431 -5.20 11.10 7.20
CA PHE A 431 -5.67 11.05 5.82
C PHE A 431 -4.82 11.91 4.90
N LEU A 432 -4.62 13.19 5.25
CA LEU A 432 -3.88 14.13 4.42
C LEU A 432 -2.44 13.66 4.20
N THR A 433 -1.78 13.18 5.25
CA THR A 433 -0.45 12.57 5.15
C THR A 433 -0.46 11.35 4.25
N THR A 434 -1.43 10.45 4.39
CA THR A 434 -1.46 9.20 3.61
C THR A 434 -1.73 9.45 2.12
N PHE A 435 -2.63 10.39 1.81
CA PHE A 435 -3.08 10.65 0.44
C PHE A 435 -2.18 11.63 -0.32
N PHE A 436 -1.73 12.71 0.34
CA PHE A 436 -0.97 13.78 -0.32
C PHE A 436 0.56 13.64 -0.20
N ALA A 437 1.12 12.92 0.78
CA ALA A 437 2.59 12.87 0.99
C ALA A 437 3.43 12.35 -0.20
N PRO A 438 2.95 11.42 -1.05
CA PRO A 438 3.72 11.02 -2.24
C PRO A 438 3.89 12.16 -3.26
N SER A 439 3.03 13.18 -3.21
CA SER A 439 2.99 14.28 -4.18
C SER A 439 3.41 15.63 -3.57
N LEU A 440 3.16 15.83 -2.27
CA LEU A 440 3.37 17.08 -1.55
C LEU A 440 4.29 16.88 -0.34
N SER A 441 5.04 17.91 0.03
CA SER A 441 5.85 17.89 1.25
C SER A 441 4.98 17.90 2.51
N TYR A 442 5.52 17.37 3.61
CA TYR A 442 4.86 17.43 4.93
C TYR A 442 4.56 18.88 5.37
N SER A 443 5.39 19.85 4.99
CA SER A 443 5.14 21.27 5.29
C SER A 443 3.90 21.82 4.56
N ALA A 444 3.71 21.45 3.29
CA ALA A 444 2.52 21.82 2.53
C ALA A 444 1.26 21.15 3.12
N ILE A 445 1.38 19.89 3.53
CA ILE A 445 0.29 19.15 4.18
C ILE A 445 -0.13 19.81 5.49
N SER A 446 0.82 20.22 6.34
CA SER A 446 0.51 20.97 7.56
C SER A 446 -0.19 22.30 7.26
N ARG A 447 0.19 23.01 6.19
CA ARG A 447 -0.51 24.22 5.75
C ARG A 447 -1.95 23.94 5.30
N HIS A 448 -2.16 22.85 4.56
CA HIS A 448 -3.50 22.41 4.13
C HIS A 448 -4.37 22.03 5.33
N PHE A 449 -3.81 21.29 6.29
CA PHE A 449 -4.48 20.93 7.52
C PHE A 449 -4.92 22.17 8.31
N ASN A 450 -4.01 23.12 8.53
CA ASN A 450 -4.33 24.37 9.22
C ASN A 450 -5.40 25.15 8.45
N TYR A 451 -5.32 25.24 7.13
CA TYR A 451 -6.37 25.87 6.33
C TYR A 451 -7.75 25.20 6.51
N ILE A 452 -7.81 23.88 6.65
CA ILE A 452 -9.09 23.16 6.88
C ILE A 452 -9.63 23.44 8.28
N PHE A 453 -8.78 23.34 9.32
CA PHE A 453 -9.21 23.39 10.71
C PHE A 453 -9.22 24.77 11.36
N GLU A 454 -8.57 25.79 10.80
CA GLU A 454 -8.49 27.14 11.37
C GLU A 454 -9.85 27.64 11.92
N PRO A 455 -10.97 27.56 11.17
CA PRO A 455 -12.24 28.09 11.67
C PRO A 455 -12.87 27.17 12.72
N THR A 456 -12.61 25.86 12.65
CA THR A 456 -13.07 24.89 13.66
C THR A 456 -12.32 25.09 14.98
N PHE A 457 -11.01 25.39 14.92
CA PHE A 457 -10.21 25.78 16.08
C PHE A 457 -10.72 27.09 16.69
N ALA A 458 -11.09 28.08 15.86
CA ALA A 458 -11.70 29.30 16.34
C ALA A 458 -13.03 29.05 17.09
N LEU A 459 -13.88 28.13 16.62
CA LEU A 459 -15.09 27.71 17.35
C LEU A 459 -14.76 27.09 18.70
N GLY A 460 -13.74 26.22 18.76
CA GLY A 460 -13.29 25.64 20.03
C GLY A 460 -12.74 26.66 21.01
N GLN A 461 -11.96 27.64 20.53
CA GLN A 461 -11.48 28.74 21.35
C GLN A 461 -12.62 29.63 21.85
N SER A 462 -13.64 29.86 21.01
CA SER A 462 -14.86 30.61 21.39
C SER A 462 -15.62 29.90 22.50
N LEU A 463 -15.81 28.58 22.39
CA LEU A 463 -16.44 27.78 23.44
C LEU A 463 -15.67 27.89 24.76
N THR A 464 -14.36 27.65 24.72
CA THR A 464 -13.50 27.75 25.91
C THR A 464 -13.62 29.12 26.55
N LYS A 465 -13.53 30.20 25.76
CA LYS A 465 -13.69 31.58 26.28
C LYS A 465 -15.06 31.78 26.92
N SER A 466 -16.14 31.30 26.30
CA SER A 466 -17.49 31.43 26.85
C SER A 466 -17.66 30.68 28.18
N LEU A 467 -17.05 29.50 28.32
CA LEU A 467 -17.12 28.72 29.56
C LEU A 467 -16.29 29.35 30.69
N VAL A 468 -15.17 30.01 30.33
CA VAL A 468 -14.14 30.47 31.27
C VAL A 468 -14.35 31.93 31.71
N HIS A 469 -15.04 32.76 30.93
CA HIS A 469 -15.13 34.21 31.16
C HIS A 469 -15.83 34.59 32.48
N GLU A 470 -16.95 33.95 32.81
CA GLU A 470 -17.77 34.32 33.97
C GLU A 470 -17.65 33.38 35.17
N THR A 471 -17.02 32.22 34.98
CA THR A 471 -16.93 31.19 36.02
C THR A 471 -15.95 31.54 37.13
N PHE A 472 -16.35 31.28 38.38
CA PHE A 472 -15.48 31.29 39.55
C PHE A 472 -15.19 29.87 40.07
N ASP A 473 -15.46 28.85 39.25
CA ASP A 473 -15.17 27.44 39.56
C ASP A 473 -13.69 27.12 39.32
N CYS A 474 -12.89 27.29 40.37
CA CYS A 474 -11.46 27.01 40.31
C CYS A 474 -11.14 25.52 40.02
N LEU A 475 -11.91 24.59 40.60
CA LEU A 475 -11.74 23.15 40.37
C LEU A 475 -12.12 22.78 38.92
N GLY A 476 -13.18 23.37 38.37
CA GLY A 476 -13.58 23.20 36.97
C GLY A 476 -12.54 23.73 35.98
N LEU A 477 -11.95 24.89 36.27
CA LEU A 477 -10.84 25.43 35.48
C LEU A 477 -9.63 24.50 35.49
N LEU A 478 -9.23 23.99 36.67
CA LEU A 478 -8.11 23.08 36.81
C LEU A 478 -8.40 21.73 36.11
N LEU A 479 -9.62 21.21 36.19
CA LEU A 479 -10.06 20.03 35.43
C LEU A 479 -9.93 20.26 33.91
N CYS A 480 -10.36 21.40 33.39
CA CYS A 480 -10.19 21.75 31.98
C CYS A 480 -8.71 21.84 31.57
N VAL A 481 -7.84 22.35 32.45
CA VAL A 481 -6.38 22.34 32.22
C VAL A 481 -5.86 20.90 32.10
N ARG A 482 -6.22 20.02 33.04
CA ARG A 482 -5.79 18.60 33.00
C ARG A 482 -6.32 17.87 31.78
N LEU A 483 -7.57 18.12 31.38
CA LEU A 483 -8.14 17.60 30.13
C LEU A 483 -7.35 18.08 28.91
N ASN A 484 -6.98 19.36 28.85
CA ASN A 484 -6.19 19.91 27.75
C ASN A 484 -4.78 19.29 27.69
N GLN A 485 -4.15 19.06 28.85
CA GLN A 485 -2.87 18.34 28.95
C GLN A 485 -3.00 16.89 28.47
N HIS A 486 -4.08 16.20 28.84
CA HIS A 486 -4.35 14.84 28.36
C HIS A 486 -4.50 14.80 26.83
N PHE A 487 -5.23 15.76 26.24
CA PHE A 487 -5.34 15.90 24.79
C PHE A 487 -3.98 16.18 24.12
N ALA A 488 -3.13 16.99 24.75
CA ALA A 488 -1.77 17.24 24.27
C ALA A 488 -0.94 15.94 24.23
N PHE A 489 -0.99 15.15 25.31
CA PHE A 489 -0.29 13.88 25.39
C PHE A 489 -0.80 12.88 24.36
N GLU A 490 -2.12 12.81 24.13
CA GLU A 490 -2.68 11.96 23.08
C GLU A 490 -2.22 12.37 21.68
N LEU A 491 -2.18 13.66 21.38
CA LEU A 491 -1.70 14.18 20.09
C LEU A 491 -0.21 13.87 19.88
N GLN A 492 0.61 13.99 20.93
CA GLN A 492 2.03 13.59 20.90
C GLN A 492 2.17 12.08 20.63
N ARG A 493 1.38 11.23 21.32
CA ARG A 493 1.36 9.79 21.11
C ARG A 493 0.96 9.43 19.68
N ARG A 494 -0.01 10.16 19.10
CA ARG A 494 -0.46 10.01 17.70
C ARG A 494 0.49 10.67 16.68
N LYS A 495 1.51 11.42 17.13
CA LYS A 495 2.49 12.16 16.32
C LYS A 495 1.87 13.21 15.40
N ILE A 496 0.97 14.05 15.94
CA ILE A 496 0.21 15.04 15.18
C ILE A 496 0.56 16.46 15.65
N PRO A 497 1.67 17.05 15.16
CA PRO A 497 2.16 18.35 15.64
C PRO A 497 1.29 19.53 15.17
N ALA A 498 0.43 19.33 14.18
CA ALA A 498 -0.36 20.41 13.58
C ALA A 498 -1.43 20.98 14.52
N VAL A 499 -1.78 20.28 15.60
CA VAL A 499 -2.80 20.71 16.57
C VAL A 499 -2.18 21.40 17.81
N ASP A 500 -0.86 21.38 17.95
CA ASP A 500 -0.16 21.92 19.14
C ASP A 500 -0.47 23.41 19.37
N GLY A 501 -0.60 24.19 18.29
CA GLY A 501 -0.99 25.60 18.37
C GLY A 501 -2.36 25.82 19.03
N TYR A 502 -3.33 24.94 18.76
CA TYR A 502 -4.67 25.01 19.36
C TYR A 502 -4.64 24.66 20.85
N ILE A 503 -3.91 23.60 21.22
CA ILE A 503 -3.72 23.17 22.61
C ILE A 503 -3.06 24.28 23.43
N ASN A 504 -1.99 24.88 22.91
CA ASN A 504 -1.28 25.96 23.57
C ASN A 504 -2.18 27.21 23.72
N GLY A 505 -2.94 27.59 22.69
CA GLY A 505 -3.89 28.69 22.77
C GLY A 505 -5.00 28.46 23.82
N THR A 506 -5.43 27.21 23.98
CA THR A 506 -6.39 26.81 25.03
C THR A 506 -5.77 26.93 26.42
N SER A 507 -4.53 26.48 26.61
CA SER A 507 -3.77 26.67 27.86
C SER A 507 -3.58 28.15 28.21
N MET A 508 -3.28 29.00 27.23
CA MET A 508 -3.15 30.46 27.42
C MET A 508 -4.47 31.14 27.81
N SER A 509 -5.62 30.49 27.61
CA SER A 509 -6.92 31.00 28.06
C SER A 509 -7.27 30.50 29.47
N LEU A 510 -6.89 29.27 29.82
CA LEU A 510 -7.25 28.63 31.08
C LEU A 510 -6.39 29.09 32.26
N TRP A 511 -5.06 29.12 32.11
CA TRP A 511 -4.14 29.43 33.21
C TRP A 511 -4.30 30.83 33.80
N PRO A 512 -4.37 31.91 32.98
CA PRO A 512 -4.58 33.25 33.54
C PRO A 512 -5.92 33.36 34.28
N ARG A 513 -6.98 32.70 33.78
CA ARG A 513 -8.27 32.70 34.47
C ARG A 513 -8.19 31.96 35.80
N PHE A 514 -7.54 30.80 35.85
CA PHE A 514 -7.33 30.06 37.09
C PHE A 514 -6.65 30.93 38.16
N GLN A 515 -5.59 31.65 37.79
CA GLN A 515 -4.88 32.56 38.71
C GLN A 515 -5.80 33.67 39.22
N VAL A 516 -6.60 34.30 38.34
CA VAL A 516 -7.56 35.34 38.74
C VAL A 516 -8.59 34.81 39.75
N VAL A 517 -9.10 33.59 39.55
CA VAL A 517 -10.07 32.98 40.48
C VAL A 517 -9.40 32.63 41.82
N MET A 518 -8.17 32.10 41.79
CA MET A 518 -7.39 31.85 43.01
C MET A 518 -7.10 33.14 43.79
N ASP A 519 -6.75 34.22 43.10
CA ASP A 519 -6.53 35.54 43.71
C ASP A 519 -7.81 36.08 44.36
N TYR A 520 -8.96 35.83 43.72
CA TYR A 520 -10.27 36.19 44.27
C TYR A 520 -10.59 35.42 45.56
N HIS A 521 -10.23 34.14 45.65
CA HIS A 521 -10.28 33.39 46.92
C HIS A 521 -9.36 33.98 47.99
N CYS A 522 -8.14 34.38 47.63
CA CYS A 522 -7.19 35.01 48.56
C CYS A 522 -7.75 36.34 49.09
N GLU A 523 -8.24 37.21 48.21
CA GLU A 523 -8.78 38.52 48.59
C GLU A 523 -10.06 38.38 49.42
N SER A 524 -10.88 37.37 49.15
CA SER A 524 -12.05 37.04 49.96
C SER A 524 -11.65 36.70 51.40
N VAL A 525 -10.66 35.82 51.60
CA VAL A 525 -10.15 35.46 52.94
C VAL A 525 -9.52 36.67 53.62
N ARG A 526 -8.75 37.47 52.88
CA ARG A 526 -8.10 38.69 53.39
C ARG A 526 -9.12 39.73 53.85
N THR A 527 -10.19 39.93 53.10
CA THR A 527 -11.27 40.87 53.44
C THR A 527 -11.93 40.48 54.77
N VAL A 528 -12.27 39.19 54.93
CA VAL A 528 -12.82 38.67 56.19
C VAL A 528 -11.83 38.84 57.32
N THR A 529 -10.56 38.50 57.09
CA THR A 529 -9.47 38.66 58.06
C THR A 529 -9.38 40.10 58.54
N ASN A 530 -9.42 41.08 57.64
CA ASN A 530 -9.35 42.49 57.98
C ASN A 530 -10.56 42.96 58.81
N GLY A 531 -11.75 42.39 58.56
CA GLY A 531 -12.97 42.68 59.31
C GLY A 531 -13.02 42.11 60.74
N ILE A 532 -12.13 41.18 61.12
CA ILE A 532 -12.09 40.62 62.48
C ILE A 532 -11.71 41.72 63.48
N SER A 533 -12.61 41.97 64.44
CA SER A 533 -12.34 42.86 65.57
C SER A 533 -11.34 42.23 66.54
N THR A 534 -10.29 42.98 66.88
CA THR A 534 -9.30 42.62 67.90
C THR A 534 -9.62 43.17 69.28
N ARG A 535 -10.82 43.74 69.46
CA ARG A 535 -11.28 44.25 70.76
C ARG A 535 -11.38 43.08 71.74
N LYS A 536 -11.01 43.33 73.01
CA LYS A 536 -11.25 42.37 74.10
C LYS A 536 -12.75 42.01 74.14
N PRO A 537 -13.12 40.73 73.93
CA PRO A 537 -14.51 40.29 73.95
C PRO A 537 -15.11 40.52 75.35
N SER A 538 -16.38 40.91 75.40
CA SER A 538 -17.14 40.98 76.65
C SER A 538 -17.26 39.59 77.30
N ALA A 539 -17.54 39.52 78.61
CA ALA A 539 -17.74 38.24 79.30
C ALA A 539 -18.83 37.37 78.64
N SER A 540 -19.85 37.99 78.05
CA SER A 540 -20.93 37.31 77.31
C SER A 540 -20.48 36.74 75.95
N GLU A 541 -19.52 37.38 75.29
CA GLU A 541 -18.94 36.92 74.02
C GLU A 541 -17.89 35.84 74.26
N GLN A 542 -17.10 35.96 75.32
CA GLN A 542 -16.14 34.93 75.75
C GLN A 542 -16.83 33.60 76.07
N ALA A 543 -18.03 33.63 76.66
CA ALA A 543 -18.82 32.44 76.93
C ALA A 543 -19.29 31.70 75.66
N LYS A 544 -19.38 32.41 74.52
CA LYS A 544 -19.78 31.85 73.21
C LYS A 544 -18.59 31.42 72.35
N GLN A 545 -17.36 31.72 72.78
CA GLN A 545 -16.15 31.34 72.05
C GLN A 545 -15.90 29.83 72.17
N SER A 546 -15.82 29.17 71.01
CA SER A 546 -15.57 27.73 70.90
C SER A 546 -14.16 27.46 70.38
N ALA A 547 -13.54 26.40 70.86
CA ALA A 547 -12.30 25.86 70.29
C ALA A 547 -12.55 24.94 69.09
N ALA A 548 -13.80 24.80 68.64
CA ALA A 548 -14.14 24.00 67.45
C ALA A 548 -13.51 24.60 66.18
N PRO A 549 -13.20 23.77 65.17
CA PRO A 549 -12.75 24.26 63.87
C PRO A 549 -13.73 25.25 63.26
N HIS A 550 -13.19 26.30 62.64
CA HIS A 550 -13.99 27.28 61.91
C HIS A 550 -14.52 26.66 60.60
N PHE A 551 -15.72 27.02 60.15
CA PHE A 551 -16.29 26.45 58.92
C PHE A 551 -15.40 26.69 57.68
N MET A 552 -14.74 27.85 57.63
CA MET A 552 -13.73 28.23 56.62
C MET A 552 -12.64 27.16 56.46
N THR A 553 -12.21 26.58 57.58
CA THR A 553 -11.15 25.56 57.63
C THR A 553 -11.59 24.29 56.93
N GLN A 554 -12.84 23.88 57.12
CA GLN A 554 -13.39 22.71 56.43
C GLN A 554 -13.46 22.95 54.92
N ARG A 555 -13.99 24.11 54.49
CA ARG A 555 -14.08 24.47 53.07
C ARG A 555 -12.71 24.57 52.41
N PHE A 556 -11.76 25.21 53.08
CA PHE A 556 -10.39 25.27 52.61
C PHE A 556 -9.75 23.89 52.52
N GLY A 557 -9.93 23.03 53.52
CA GLY A 557 -9.42 21.66 53.50
C GLY A 557 -9.96 20.86 52.31
N GLN A 558 -11.27 20.94 52.06
CA GLN A 558 -11.90 20.28 50.91
C GLN A 558 -11.41 20.85 49.57
N PHE A 559 -11.30 22.17 49.47
CA PHE A 559 -10.82 22.86 48.28
C PHE A 559 -9.35 22.54 47.97
N MET A 560 -8.50 22.56 49.00
CA MET A 560 -7.10 22.16 48.92
C MET A 560 -6.98 20.69 48.53
N ALA A 561 -7.73 19.79 49.15
CA ALA A 561 -7.73 18.38 48.78
C ALA A 561 -8.10 18.18 47.29
N GLY A 562 -9.08 18.95 46.79
CA GLY A 562 -9.44 18.94 45.37
C GLY A 562 -8.31 19.40 44.45
N ILE A 563 -7.64 20.51 44.78
CA ILE A 563 -6.48 21.00 44.01
C ILE A 563 -5.32 20.01 44.03
N LEU A 564 -5.01 19.45 45.20
CA LEU A 564 -3.94 18.48 45.38
C LEU A 564 -4.21 17.19 44.60
N ALA A 565 -5.43 16.66 44.66
CA ALA A 565 -5.84 15.47 43.92
C ALA A 565 -5.76 15.67 42.39
N LEU A 566 -5.96 16.91 41.91
CA LEU A 566 -5.78 17.28 40.51
C LEU A 566 -4.32 17.60 40.15
N SER A 567 -3.39 17.59 41.10
CA SER A 567 -1.99 17.99 40.89
C SER A 567 -1.01 16.84 41.09
N THR A 568 -1.48 15.59 41.09
CA THR A 568 -0.64 14.38 41.20
C THR A 568 0.37 14.25 40.07
N GLU A 569 -0.04 14.61 38.85
CA GLU A 569 0.77 14.56 37.62
C GLU A 569 1.23 15.96 37.18
N ALA A 570 1.13 16.96 38.06
CA ALA A 570 1.51 18.34 37.75
C ALA A 570 3.02 18.47 37.51
N GLY A 571 3.40 19.25 36.50
CA GLY A 571 4.79 19.69 36.34
C GLY A 571 5.18 20.72 37.41
N ASP A 572 6.48 20.75 37.75
CA ASP A 572 7.03 21.69 38.75
C ASP A 572 6.86 23.19 38.34
N ASP A 573 6.71 23.47 37.04
CA ASP A 573 6.60 24.83 36.47
C ASP A 573 5.17 25.41 36.48
N GLU A 574 4.18 24.69 37.00
CA GLU A 574 2.78 25.15 36.97
C GLU A 574 2.47 26.19 38.06
N PRO A 575 1.62 27.20 37.78
CA PRO A 575 1.29 28.26 38.75
C PRO A 575 0.42 27.80 39.92
N VAL A 576 0.06 26.51 39.98
CA VAL A 576 -0.83 25.92 40.99
C VAL A 576 -0.17 25.97 42.37
N SER A 577 1.09 25.56 42.49
CA SER A 577 1.84 25.51 43.76
C SER A 577 1.96 26.89 44.41
N ALA A 578 2.35 27.89 43.62
CA ALA A 578 2.46 29.28 44.06
C ALA A 578 1.11 29.88 44.47
N SER A 579 0.04 29.60 43.70
CA SER A 579 -1.30 30.10 44.01
C SER A 579 -1.90 29.45 45.26
N LEU A 580 -1.68 28.14 45.43
CA LEU A 580 -2.09 27.41 46.64
C LEU A 580 -1.34 27.89 47.89
N THR A 581 -0.04 28.12 47.78
CA THR A 581 0.79 28.64 48.88
C THR A 581 0.33 30.03 49.32
N ARG A 582 -0.01 30.92 48.38
CA ARG A 582 -0.57 32.24 48.70
C ARG A 582 -1.90 32.12 49.46
N LEU A 583 -2.81 31.27 48.98
CA LEU A 583 -4.10 31.05 49.63
C LEU A 583 -3.94 30.45 51.04
N ARG A 584 -3.00 29.51 51.20
CA ARG A 584 -2.63 28.92 52.49
C ARG A 584 -2.18 29.99 53.49
N SER A 585 -1.26 30.87 53.08
CA SER A 585 -0.77 31.95 53.94
C SER A 585 -1.88 32.91 54.39
N GLU A 586 -2.84 33.24 53.52
CA GLU A 586 -4.00 34.06 53.89
C GLU A 586 -4.91 33.34 54.91
N LEU A 587 -5.12 32.03 54.77
CA LEU A 587 -5.88 31.25 55.75
C LEU A 587 -5.16 31.16 57.11
N GLU A 588 -3.85 30.95 57.12
CA GLU A 588 -3.07 30.95 58.36
C GLU A 588 -3.13 32.31 59.06
N ALA A 589 -3.04 33.40 58.30
CA ALA A 589 -3.23 34.75 58.83
C ALA A 589 -4.64 34.95 59.39
N PHE A 590 -5.67 34.46 58.69
CA PHE A 590 -7.06 34.46 59.16
C PHE A 590 -7.21 33.71 60.49
N LEU A 591 -6.73 32.47 60.57
CA LEU A 591 -6.83 31.64 61.77
C LEU A 591 -6.06 32.25 62.94
N THR A 592 -4.86 32.78 62.68
CA THR A 592 -4.04 33.45 63.70
C THR A 592 -4.70 34.72 64.23
N LYS A 593 -5.34 35.53 63.36
CA LYS A 593 -6.06 36.73 63.79
C LYS A 593 -7.35 36.38 64.54
N THR A 594 -8.07 35.35 64.09
CA THR A 594 -9.27 34.83 64.76
C THR A 594 -8.93 34.28 66.15
N SER A 595 -7.83 33.56 66.29
CA SER A 595 -7.39 32.99 67.56
C SER A 595 -7.02 34.08 68.59
N LYS A 596 -6.47 35.22 68.13
CA LYS A 596 -6.20 36.40 68.99
C LYS A 596 -7.46 37.06 69.55
N ALA A 597 -8.62 36.88 68.90
CA ALA A 597 -9.91 37.34 69.45
C ALA A 597 -10.40 36.47 70.61
N ILE A 598 -9.84 35.26 70.79
CA ILE A 598 -10.14 34.38 71.93
C ILE A 598 -9.35 34.85 73.15
N GLY A 599 -10.06 35.17 74.25
CA GLY A 599 -9.44 35.74 75.46
C GLY A 599 -8.58 34.75 76.26
N ASP A 600 -8.88 33.45 76.17
CA ASP A 600 -8.22 32.38 76.92
C ASP A 600 -7.08 31.74 76.08
N SER A 601 -5.84 31.77 76.60
CA SER A 601 -4.65 31.28 75.90
C SER A 601 -4.73 29.78 75.60
N ARG A 602 -5.24 28.96 76.52
CA ARG A 602 -5.33 27.51 76.32
C ARG A 602 -6.38 27.16 75.28
N LYS A 603 -7.51 27.88 75.27
CA LYS A 603 -8.53 27.74 74.22
C LYS A 603 -8.05 28.24 72.86
N ARG A 604 -7.21 29.28 72.83
CA ARG A 604 -6.60 29.81 71.60
C ARG A 604 -5.69 28.79 70.92
N GLU A 605 -4.80 28.16 71.67
CA GLU A 605 -3.91 27.11 71.15
C GLU A 605 -4.69 25.88 70.71
N ARG A 606 -5.68 25.44 71.52
CA ARG A 606 -6.57 24.32 71.15
C ARG A 606 -7.40 24.61 69.90
N PHE A 607 -7.85 25.85 69.70
CA PHE A 607 -8.53 26.27 68.47
C PHE A 607 -7.61 26.11 67.26
N LEU A 608 -6.37 26.60 67.31
CA LEU A 608 -5.42 26.46 66.21
C LEU A 608 -5.10 24.99 65.92
N TYR A 609 -4.80 24.20 66.98
CA TYR A 609 -4.57 22.76 66.86
C TYR A 609 -5.73 22.05 66.16
N ASN A 610 -6.97 22.29 66.61
CA ASN A 610 -8.16 21.64 66.03
C ASN A 610 -8.35 22.00 64.55
N ASN A 611 -8.07 23.26 64.16
CA ASN A 611 -8.19 23.69 62.76
C ASN A 611 -7.13 23.02 61.86
N TYR A 612 -5.85 23.03 62.27
CA TYR A 612 -4.79 22.39 61.48
C TYR A 612 -4.94 20.87 61.44
N SER A 613 -5.36 20.25 62.55
CA SER A 613 -5.69 18.82 62.62
C SER A 613 -6.83 18.45 61.66
N LEU A 614 -7.87 19.30 61.54
CA LEU A 614 -8.94 19.08 60.57
C LEU A 614 -8.43 19.17 59.12
N ILE A 615 -7.61 20.16 58.78
CA ILE A 615 -7.03 20.28 57.42
C ILE A 615 -6.25 19.02 57.09
N LEU A 616 -5.34 18.59 57.98
CA LEU A 616 -4.55 17.37 57.83
C LEU A 616 -5.42 16.12 57.64
N THR A 617 -6.50 16.00 58.42
CA THR A 617 -7.43 14.87 58.31
C THR A 617 -8.07 14.83 56.92
N ILE A 618 -8.39 16.00 56.33
CA ILE A 618 -9.02 16.07 55.01
C ILE A 618 -8.01 15.79 53.87
N ILE A 619 -6.77 16.28 53.98
CA ILE A 619 -5.75 16.12 52.93
C ILE A 619 -4.90 14.85 53.09
N GLY A 620 -5.05 14.11 54.20
CA GLY A 620 -4.17 13.00 54.56
C GLY A 620 -4.16 11.84 53.56
N ASP A 621 -5.30 11.60 52.90
CA ASP A 621 -5.43 10.52 51.91
C ASP A 621 -5.02 10.96 50.49
N VAL A 622 -4.58 12.21 50.30
CA VAL A 622 -4.21 12.73 48.97
C VAL A 622 -2.73 12.47 48.69
N GLU A 623 -2.46 11.89 47.52
CA GLU A 623 -1.11 11.55 47.08
C GLU A 623 -0.50 12.67 46.20
N GLY A 624 0.82 12.62 46.01
CA GLY A 624 1.57 13.52 45.12
C GLY A 624 2.58 14.42 45.84
N LYS A 625 3.59 14.90 45.11
CA LYS A 625 4.68 15.73 45.66
C LYS A 625 4.16 16.98 46.38
N LEU A 626 3.28 17.74 45.72
CA LEU A 626 2.67 18.93 46.32
C LEU A 626 1.81 18.59 47.54
N ALA A 627 1.15 17.42 47.56
CA ALA A 627 0.35 17.00 48.70
C ALA A 627 1.22 16.70 49.93
N LEU A 628 2.33 15.99 49.75
CA LEU A 628 3.30 15.72 50.81
C LEU A 628 3.87 17.00 51.41
N GLU A 629 4.23 17.98 50.57
CA GLU A 629 4.72 19.30 51.04
C GLU A 629 3.67 20.04 51.90
N GLN A 630 2.38 19.97 51.54
CA GLN A 630 1.33 20.59 52.34
C GLN A 630 1.05 19.80 53.63
N GLN A 631 1.09 18.47 53.59
CA GLN A 631 0.93 17.61 54.76
C GLN A 631 2.03 17.87 55.80
N GLU A 632 3.30 17.91 55.37
CA GLU A 632 4.43 18.20 56.26
C GLU A 632 4.30 19.59 56.92
N HIS A 633 3.90 20.59 56.13
CA HIS A 633 3.69 21.95 56.63
C HIS A 633 2.62 22.01 57.72
N PHE A 634 1.45 21.41 57.49
CA PHE A 634 0.39 21.42 58.50
C PHE A 634 0.68 20.51 59.69
N GLU A 635 1.44 19.42 59.52
CA GLU A 635 1.88 18.58 60.64
C GLU A 635 2.84 19.35 61.54
N GLY A 636 3.76 20.14 60.97
CA GLY A 636 4.61 21.08 61.71
C GLY A 636 3.82 22.14 62.48
N LEU A 637 2.75 22.69 61.89
CA LEU A 637 1.87 23.64 62.59
C LEU A 637 1.06 22.95 63.70
N LYS A 638 0.56 21.75 63.47
CA LYS A 638 -0.19 20.98 64.47
C LYS A 638 0.68 20.62 65.67
N THR A 639 1.92 20.19 65.47
CA THR A 639 2.85 19.88 66.58
C THR A 639 3.19 21.13 67.39
N ALA A 640 3.45 22.26 66.73
CA ALA A 640 3.76 23.53 67.38
C ALA A 640 2.65 24.03 68.34
N PHE A 641 1.38 23.71 68.10
CA PHE A 641 0.25 24.07 68.97
C PHE A 641 -0.29 22.89 69.80
N GLY A 642 0.29 21.68 69.65
CA GLY A 642 -0.12 20.46 70.35
C GLY A 642 0.59 20.23 71.69
N GLU A 643 1.77 20.83 71.89
CA GLU A 643 2.62 20.60 73.08
C GLU A 643 2.17 21.35 74.35
N VAL A 644 1.06 22.11 74.33
CA VAL A 644 0.54 22.85 75.50
C VAL A 644 -0.74 22.22 76.08
N GLY A 645 -0.94 20.92 75.84
CA GLY A 645 -2.07 20.11 76.32
C GLY A 645 -2.03 19.81 77.80
#